data_AF-E1ZFW9-F1
#
_entry.id   AF-E1ZFW9-F1
#
_cell.length_a   1.000
_cell.length_b   1.000
_cell.length_c   1.000
_cell.angle_alpha   90.00
_cell.angle_beta   90.00
_cell.angle_gamma   90.00
#
_symmetry.space_group_name_H-M   'P 1'
#
loop_
_entity.id
_entity.type
_entity.pdbx_description
1 polymer ?
#
loop_
_entity_poly.entity_id
_entity_poly.type
_entity_poly.pdbx_seq_one_letter_code
_entity_poly.pdbx_strand_id
1 'polypeptide(L)'
;MRTASAPTAQWHTSGACGWVVGPRHPERHPGSSGSRRRPDGWAAGQRSPGQPRRQAPAAAAAQTPQVTAASSSTNDWFFTETGQRTWVDAMELSTLTPELPSLLVEMGVSYDPERLAEALSSRPTELAARSVRVAASLGAFITRVLADLASGSLESNAPQRAKQLRSVLSGLGPSFVKTGQALSARPDLLPKPYLDALSELQDRLPSFPSTIAYEASGEGRGGCRGWLAMELRVIQEELGRPVHEVFSELTPEPVAAASLGQVYRGRLRSTGEEVAVKVQRPGIGENIAIDMVLLRRLVAVVDDNIPQVSQPLVPLVDEFAARLFGELDYEQEGRNAEKFGRLYSHVPRVRVPGIKWEATSRRVLTMEWIDGVKLTDEEAMTRLGLDTVDFVTVGIECTLRQLLEAGFFHADPHPGNLLATTSGDLVYLDFGMMSEAPPSARYAIIAHVVHLVNRDYLAMCYDYYTLEFMDPSVDTTPIAPALAAFFDNDSVSQLNFRAIVDGLGGVLFQYPFRVPAYYALILRSLTVLEGLALTADPNYKLIARAYPYMARRLLTDPAPELRASFEDLILVDGRMRWSRLENLFEESSKSQDYDPAQLWLLAEWVCSEGGRPVRKPLASELVRLVDATITSNVRQQLQERSGSAALAARLVPAQPDERQSVQRSRLLWDVLTSGAGRGVAMPQVSTGLFGLPGPAEVQQYISKLQAVLSESAPRLQAVFEKPGAQELISDVQWGLLQRFAARSIKFISGLQDSASGATSGTAAAPVKSTSSSGRIGVGASGASGSAARMQAQ
;
A
#
# COMPACT_ATOMS: atom_id res chain seq x y z
N MET A 1 -35.72 -12.38 35.35
CA MET A 1 -37.17 -12.32 35.01
C MET A 1 -37.39 -11.18 34.02
N ARG A 2 -38.15 -11.43 32.94
CA ARG A 2 -38.78 -10.46 31.99
C ARG A 2 -37.86 -9.42 31.31
N THR A 3 -37.50 -9.48 30.02
CA THR A 3 -38.21 -9.62 28.71
C THR A 3 -38.68 -8.29 28.06
N ALA A 4 -38.03 -7.92 26.94
CA ALA A 4 -38.58 -7.21 25.77
C ALA A 4 -37.49 -7.25 24.66
N SER A 5 -37.55 -8.08 23.61
CA SER A 5 -38.48 -8.16 22.45
C SER A 5 -38.10 -7.19 21.31
N ALA A 6 -37.52 -7.74 20.23
CA ALA A 6 -37.24 -7.06 18.97
C ALA A 6 -38.45 -7.07 18.01
N PRO A 7 -38.53 -6.17 17.01
CA PRO A 7 -39.51 -6.25 15.94
C PRO A 7 -38.95 -6.96 14.69
N THR A 8 -39.64 -8.00 14.26
CA THR A 8 -39.49 -8.61 12.92
C THR A 8 -40.14 -7.74 11.85
N ALA A 9 -39.54 -7.66 10.66
CA ALA A 9 -40.17 -7.12 9.45
C ALA A 9 -40.30 -8.22 8.40
N GLN A 10 -41.53 -8.65 8.13
CA GLN A 10 -41.87 -9.51 7.00
C GLN A 10 -42.06 -8.64 5.74
N TRP A 11 -41.65 -9.15 4.58
CA TRP A 11 -42.14 -8.66 3.29
C TRP A 11 -42.67 -9.82 2.44
N HIS A 12 -43.77 -9.53 1.73
CA HIS A 12 -44.66 -10.53 1.15
C HIS A 12 -44.17 -11.13 -0.17
N THR A 13 -44.62 -12.35 -0.44
CA THR A 13 -44.53 -13.04 -1.73
C THR A 13 -45.78 -12.83 -2.58
N SER A 14 -45.57 -12.60 -3.88
CA SER A 14 -46.53 -12.77 -4.99
C SER A 14 -45.68 -12.81 -6.28
N GLY A 15 -45.58 -13.90 -7.03
CA GLY A 15 -46.64 -14.49 -7.86
C GLY A 15 -46.26 -14.22 -9.34
N ALA A 16 -45.51 -15.09 -10.02
CA ALA A 16 -45.92 -16.36 -10.65
C ALA A 16 -46.23 -16.21 -12.16
N CYS A 17 -45.33 -16.73 -13.01
CA CYS A 17 -45.52 -17.18 -14.41
C CYS A 17 -44.12 -17.55 -14.98
N GLY A 18 -43.78 -18.78 -15.39
CA GLY A 18 -44.52 -20.03 -15.38
C GLY A 18 -44.60 -20.71 -16.75
N TRP A 19 -43.49 -21.23 -17.28
CA TRP A 19 -43.49 -22.22 -18.38
C TRP A 19 -42.36 -23.25 -18.24
N VAL A 20 -42.73 -24.53 -18.31
CA VAL A 20 -41.85 -25.70 -18.27
C VAL A 20 -42.12 -26.53 -19.52
N VAL A 21 -41.09 -26.85 -20.33
CA VAL A 21 -41.05 -28.04 -21.18
C VAL A 21 -39.61 -28.55 -21.26
N GLY A 22 -39.43 -29.88 -21.13
CA GLY A 22 -38.14 -30.57 -21.14
C GLY A 22 -37.56 -30.90 -22.52
N PRO A 23 -36.50 -31.75 -22.58
CA PRO A 23 -35.48 -31.71 -23.63
C PRO A 23 -35.66 -32.70 -24.78
N ARG A 24 -35.05 -32.41 -25.96
CA ARG A 24 -34.73 -33.40 -27.02
C ARG A 24 -33.47 -33.05 -27.84
N HIS A 25 -32.50 -33.95 -27.82
CA HIS A 25 -31.62 -34.31 -28.96
C HIS A 25 -32.27 -35.53 -29.69
N PRO A 26 -31.78 -36.08 -30.84
CA PRO A 26 -30.42 -36.03 -31.44
C PRO A 26 -30.36 -35.88 -33.00
N GLU A 27 -29.22 -36.27 -33.60
CA GLU A 27 -28.92 -36.58 -35.04
C GLU A 27 -28.62 -35.41 -36.01
N ARG A 28 -27.96 -35.58 -37.16
CA ARG A 28 -26.68 -36.22 -37.61
C ARG A 28 -26.59 -36.10 -39.16
N HIS A 29 -25.49 -35.54 -39.71
CA HIS A 29 -24.97 -35.74 -41.11
C HIS A 29 -25.81 -35.21 -42.33
N PRO A 30 -25.28 -35.22 -43.59
CA PRO A 30 -24.00 -34.62 -44.05
C PRO A 30 -24.03 -33.97 -45.48
N GLY A 31 -22.93 -33.31 -45.89
CA GLY A 31 -22.31 -33.57 -47.22
C GLY A 31 -22.30 -32.53 -48.35
N SER A 32 -21.33 -32.69 -49.26
CA SER A 32 -21.05 -31.98 -50.55
C SER A 32 -20.57 -30.50 -50.44
N SER A 33 -19.60 -29.93 -51.17
CA SER A 33 -18.58 -30.27 -52.21
C SER A 33 -18.70 -29.33 -53.42
N GLY A 34 -17.63 -28.63 -53.82
CA GLY A 34 -17.63 -27.86 -55.09
C GLY A 34 -16.45 -26.88 -55.22
N SER A 35 -15.68 -27.00 -56.30
CA SER A 35 -14.47 -26.19 -56.56
C SER A 35 -14.60 -25.38 -57.86
N ARG A 36 -13.97 -24.19 -57.96
CA ARG A 36 -12.98 -23.77 -58.99
C ARG A 36 -12.90 -22.26 -59.34
N ARG A 37 -11.63 -21.84 -59.60
CA ARG A 37 -11.11 -20.86 -60.60
C ARG A 37 -11.10 -19.33 -60.35
N ARG A 38 -9.91 -18.75 -60.59
CA ARG A 38 -9.61 -17.36 -61.07
C ARG A 38 -9.53 -17.33 -62.62
N PRO A 39 -9.46 -16.16 -63.30
CA PRO A 39 -8.19 -15.43 -63.63
C PRO A 39 -8.32 -13.86 -63.60
N ASP A 40 -7.34 -13.01 -63.25
CA ASP A 40 -6.10 -12.45 -63.91
C ASP A 40 -6.26 -11.01 -64.47
N GLY A 41 -5.21 -10.16 -64.45
CA GLY A 41 -5.21 -8.84 -65.13
C GLY A 41 -4.07 -7.80 -64.88
N TRP A 42 -3.02 -7.77 -65.75
CA TRP A 42 -2.23 -6.61 -66.30
C TRP A 42 -1.44 -5.66 -65.33
N ALA A 43 -0.21 -5.12 -65.52
CA ALA A 43 0.71 -4.73 -66.63
C ALA A 43 0.59 -3.24 -67.11
N ALA A 44 1.64 -2.40 -67.38
CA ALA A 44 3.11 -2.41 -67.16
C ALA A 44 3.75 -0.99 -67.45
N GLY A 45 5.07 -0.71 -67.20
CA GLY A 45 5.73 0.59 -67.55
C GLY A 45 7.26 0.71 -67.32
N GLN A 46 8.00 1.56 -68.09
CA GLN A 46 9.48 1.52 -68.28
C GLN A 46 10.31 2.78 -67.84
N ARG A 47 11.66 2.71 -67.95
CA ARG A 47 12.71 3.65 -67.44
C ARG A 47 13.34 4.59 -68.51
N SER A 48 14.03 5.67 -68.08
CA SER A 48 15.35 6.15 -68.61
C SER A 48 15.94 7.35 -67.80
N PRO A 49 17.24 7.74 -67.93
CA PRO A 49 18.10 8.03 -66.75
C PRO A 49 18.83 9.40 -66.67
N GLY A 50 19.49 9.69 -65.53
CA GLY A 50 20.46 10.80 -65.39
C GLY A 50 21.23 10.92 -64.05
N GLN A 51 22.57 10.91 -64.14
CA GLN A 51 23.61 11.29 -63.14
C GLN A 51 23.87 10.42 -61.88
N PRO A 52 25.11 10.46 -61.28
CA PRO A 52 25.67 9.31 -60.55
C PRO A 52 26.14 9.53 -59.08
N ARG A 53 26.01 8.44 -58.31
CA ARG A 53 26.82 8.01 -57.14
C ARG A 53 27.20 9.03 -56.04
N ARG A 54 26.50 8.90 -54.91
CA ARG A 54 27.15 8.71 -53.58
C ARG A 54 26.65 7.40 -52.97
N GLN A 55 27.51 6.70 -52.22
CA GLN A 55 27.17 5.44 -51.57
C GLN A 55 26.29 5.70 -50.33
N ALA A 56 25.30 4.83 -50.12
CA ALA A 56 24.50 4.76 -48.89
C ALA A 56 24.45 3.30 -48.41
N PRO A 57 24.49 3.03 -47.10
CA PRO A 57 24.33 1.68 -46.56
C PRO A 57 22.88 1.20 -46.73
N ALA A 58 22.71 -0.12 -46.79
CA ALA A 58 21.41 -0.74 -47.09
C ALA A 58 20.40 -0.56 -45.94
N ALA A 59 19.23 -0.02 -46.27
CA ALA A 59 18.05 -0.08 -45.39
C ALA A 59 17.39 -1.45 -45.55
N ALA A 60 17.44 -2.28 -44.49
CA ALA A 60 16.65 -3.50 -44.41
C ALA A 60 15.18 -3.14 -44.09
N ALA A 61 14.24 -3.78 -44.78
CA ALA A 61 12.81 -3.52 -44.59
C ALA A 61 12.36 -3.96 -43.19
N ALA A 62 11.47 -3.17 -42.58
CA ALA A 62 10.85 -3.50 -41.31
C ALA A 62 10.06 -4.81 -41.41
N GLN A 63 10.54 -5.85 -40.72
CA GLN A 63 9.75 -7.02 -40.41
C GLN A 63 9.03 -6.74 -39.10
N THR A 64 7.70 -6.83 -39.12
CA THR A 64 6.89 -6.89 -37.91
C THR A 64 7.38 -8.06 -37.05
N PRO A 65 7.83 -7.86 -35.80
CA PRO A 65 8.16 -8.99 -34.96
C PRO A 65 6.88 -9.76 -34.68
N GLN A 66 6.79 -10.98 -35.21
CA GLN A 66 5.83 -11.95 -34.71
C GLN A 66 6.13 -12.14 -33.24
N VAL A 67 5.16 -11.83 -32.37
CA VAL A 67 5.24 -12.17 -30.95
C VAL A 67 5.13 -13.69 -30.85
N THR A 68 6.28 -14.36 -30.94
CA THR A 68 6.42 -15.75 -30.50
C THR A 68 6.11 -15.76 -29.01
N ALA A 69 5.07 -16.47 -28.62
CA ALA A 69 4.80 -16.74 -27.20
C ALA A 69 6.09 -17.23 -26.54
N ALA A 70 6.47 -16.60 -25.43
CA ALA A 70 7.70 -16.93 -24.73
C ALA A 70 7.67 -18.42 -24.37
N SER A 71 8.64 -19.18 -24.88
CA SER A 71 8.76 -20.61 -24.60
C SER A 71 8.89 -20.82 -23.09
N SER A 72 7.98 -21.60 -22.52
CA SER A 72 7.99 -21.97 -21.11
C SER A 72 9.36 -22.54 -20.70
N SER A 73 9.81 -22.17 -19.50
CA SER A 73 11.15 -22.48 -19.00
C SER A 73 11.33 -23.97 -18.62
N THR A 74 11.60 -24.82 -19.61
CA THR A 74 11.90 -26.25 -19.43
C THR A 74 13.28 -26.56 -18.83
N ASN A 75 14.07 -25.53 -18.47
CA ASN A 75 15.45 -25.67 -17.98
C ASN A 75 15.64 -25.37 -16.48
N ASP A 76 14.58 -25.06 -15.74
CA ASP A 76 14.66 -24.90 -14.27
C ASP A 76 14.47 -26.26 -13.60
N TRP A 77 15.48 -26.69 -12.83
CA TRP A 77 15.53 -28.02 -12.18
C TRP A 77 14.24 -28.36 -11.43
N PHE A 78 13.61 -27.38 -10.76
CA PHE A 78 12.42 -27.61 -9.95
C PHE A 78 11.20 -28.11 -10.77
N PHE A 79 11.15 -27.79 -12.06
CA PHE A 79 10.08 -28.21 -12.99
C PHE A 79 10.47 -29.44 -13.84
N THR A 80 11.66 -30.00 -13.61
CA THR A 80 12.02 -31.31 -14.19
C THR A 80 11.40 -32.43 -13.36
N GLU A 81 11.09 -33.56 -14.01
CA GLU A 81 10.63 -34.78 -13.34
C GLU A 81 11.56 -35.18 -12.17
N THR A 82 12.87 -35.05 -12.36
CA THR A 82 13.89 -35.31 -11.33
C THR A 82 13.78 -34.33 -10.15
N GLY A 83 13.57 -33.05 -10.40
CA GLY A 83 13.40 -32.04 -9.34
C GLY A 83 12.09 -32.22 -8.59
N GLN A 84 11.00 -32.54 -9.29
CA GLN A 84 9.71 -32.83 -8.69
C GLN A 84 9.75 -34.12 -7.85
N ARG A 85 10.41 -35.20 -8.33
CA ARG A 85 10.68 -36.39 -7.49
C ARG A 85 11.56 -36.05 -6.29
N THR A 86 12.68 -35.35 -6.46
CA THR A 86 13.57 -34.97 -5.34
C THR A 86 12.85 -34.13 -4.29
N TRP A 87 11.95 -33.24 -4.71
CA TRP A 87 11.10 -32.47 -3.81
C TRP A 87 10.08 -33.34 -3.08
N VAL A 88 9.42 -34.26 -3.80
CA VAL A 88 8.53 -35.25 -3.20
C VAL A 88 9.29 -36.12 -2.20
N ASP A 89 10.48 -36.64 -2.53
CA ASP A 89 11.35 -37.43 -1.62
C ASP A 89 11.85 -36.61 -0.41
N ALA A 90 11.98 -35.29 -0.55
CA ALA A 90 12.25 -34.38 0.56
C ALA A 90 11.01 -34.13 1.44
N MET A 91 9.80 -34.41 0.93
CA MET A 91 8.54 -34.47 1.68
C MET A 91 8.21 -35.90 2.18
N GLU A 92 8.70 -36.97 1.53
CA GLU A 92 8.48 -38.38 1.91
C GLU A 92 9.35 -38.78 3.12
N LEU A 93 9.01 -38.25 4.29
CA LEU A 93 9.70 -38.54 5.53
C LEU A 93 9.02 -39.69 6.28
N SER A 94 9.58 -40.88 6.07
CA SER A 94 9.23 -42.14 6.73
C SER A 94 9.75 -42.20 8.18
N THR A 95 9.37 -41.20 8.99
CA THR A 95 9.83 -40.98 10.37
C THR A 95 8.66 -40.72 11.32
N LEU A 96 7.66 -41.60 11.29
CA LEU A 96 6.58 -41.63 12.27
C LEU A 96 6.88 -42.65 13.38
N THR A 97 7.14 -42.16 14.58
CA THR A 97 7.12 -42.94 15.83
C THR A 97 6.25 -42.21 16.87
N PRO A 98 5.58 -42.90 17.81
CA PRO A 98 4.42 -42.33 18.52
C PRO A 98 4.69 -41.15 19.48
N GLU A 99 5.94 -40.95 19.90
CA GLU A 99 6.30 -40.05 21.01
C GLU A 99 6.52 -38.58 20.58
N LEU A 100 7.00 -38.35 19.36
CA LEU A 100 7.23 -36.99 18.85
C LEU A 100 5.92 -36.26 18.48
N PRO A 101 4.90 -36.91 17.89
CA PRO A 101 3.56 -36.34 17.76
C PRO A 101 2.97 -35.95 19.13
N SER A 102 3.18 -36.77 20.16
CA SER A 102 2.66 -36.48 21.51
C SER A 102 3.39 -35.30 22.17
N LEU A 103 4.71 -35.17 22.00
CA LEU A 103 5.44 -33.97 22.42
C LEU A 103 4.94 -32.70 21.72
N LEU A 104 4.71 -32.74 20.40
CA LEU A 104 4.21 -31.57 19.64
C LEU A 104 2.75 -31.22 20.00
N VAL A 105 1.96 -32.21 20.42
CA VAL A 105 0.64 -31.96 21.02
C VAL A 105 0.80 -31.29 22.39
N GLU A 106 1.69 -31.81 23.25
CA GLU A 106 1.89 -31.40 24.65
C GLU A 106 2.60 -30.04 24.81
N MET A 107 3.58 -29.72 23.95
CA MET A 107 4.20 -28.40 23.83
C MET A 107 3.24 -27.34 23.26
N GLY A 108 2.09 -27.76 22.72
CA GLY A 108 1.18 -26.86 22.02
C GLY A 108 1.82 -26.31 20.74
N VAL A 109 1.62 -25.02 20.50
CA VAL A 109 2.19 -24.28 19.35
C VAL A 109 3.48 -23.55 19.74
N SER A 110 3.93 -23.70 20.99
CA SER A 110 5.06 -22.95 21.55
C SER A 110 6.38 -23.59 21.14
N TYR A 111 7.15 -22.90 20.29
CA TYR A 111 8.54 -23.25 20.05
C TYR A 111 9.36 -23.09 21.34
N ASP A 112 10.09 -24.14 21.71
CA ASP A 112 11.05 -24.15 22.82
C ASP A 112 12.30 -24.91 22.34
N PRO A 113 13.42 -24.20 22.05
CA PRO A 113 14.60 -24.84 21.48
C PRO A 113 15.27 -25.83 22.43
N GLU A 114 15.15 -25.63 23.74
CA GLU A 114 15.81 -26.46 24.75
C GLU A 114 15.04 -27.77 24.94
N ARG A 115 13.72 -27.68 25.08
CA ARG A 115 12.85 -28.88 25.23
C ARG A 115 12.80 -29.71 23.94
N LEU A 116 12.84 -29.07 22.76
CA LEU A 116 12.98 -29.79 21.48
C LEU A 116 14.33 -30.50 21.38
N ALA A 117 15.43 -29.84 21.77
CA ALA A 117 16.76 -30.44 21.74
C ALA A 117 16.91 -31.59 22.77
N GLU A 118 16.29 -31.48 23.94
CA GLU A 118 16.24 -32.53 24.96
C GLU A 118 15.43 -33.73 24.45
N ALA A 119 14.22 -33.53 23.95
CA ALA A 119 13.40 -34.63 23.45
C ALA A 119 14.06 -35.36 22.26
N LEU A 120 14.64 -34.62 21.31
CA LEU A 120 15.36 -35.19 20.17
C LEU A 120 16.72 -35.81 20.56
N SER A 121 17.26 -35.55 21.76
CA SER A 121 18.49 -36.20 22.24
C SER A 121 18.32 -37.72 22.40
N SER A 122 17.08 -38.18 22.64
CA SER A 122 16.72 -39.61 22.67
C SER A 122 16.81 -40.31 21.31
N ARG A 123 16.98 -39.57 20.20
CA ARG A 123 16.89 -40.06 18.81
C ARG A 123 18.14 -39.77 17.99
N PRO A 124 19.32 -40.27 18.39
CA PRO A 124 20.59 -39.94 17.73
C PRO A 124 20.64 -40.39 16.27
N THR A 125 19.92 -41.44 15.87
CA THR A 125 19.95 -42.00 14.50
C THR A 125 19.17 -41.17 13.48
N GLU A 126 17.91 -40.81 13.78
CA GLU A 126 17.08 -39.92 12.95
C GLU A 126 17.76 -38.55 12.80
N LEU A 127 18.21 -37.99 13.93
CA LEU A 127 18.91 -36.72 13.98
C LEU A 127 20.22 -36.76 13.19
N ALA A 128 21.03 -37.82 13.32
CA ALA A 128 22.28 -37.97 12.56
C ALA A 128 22.03 -38.14 11.05
N ALA A 129 21.03 -38.93 10.65
CA ALA A 129 20.70 -39.12 9.23
C ALA A 129 20.26 -37.80 8.56
N ARG A 130 19.42 -37.00 9.25
CA ARG A 130 19.03 -35.67 8.77
C ARG A 130 20.21 -34.69 8.82
N SER A 131 21.03 -34.72 9.88
CA SER A 131 22.26 -33.92 10.01
C SER A 131 23.21 -34.15 8.85
N VAL A 132 23.49 -35.40 8.48
CA VAL A 132 24.38 -35.75 7.36
C VAL A 132 23.81 -35.24 6.05
N ARG A 133 22.50 -35.34 5.80
CA ARG A 133 21.85 -34.81 4.60
C ARG A 133 21.98 -33.28 4.51
N VAL A 134 21.66 -32.58 5.59
CA VAL A 134 21.76 -31.11 5.68
C VAL A 134 23.21 -30.64 5.52
N ALA A 135 24.14 -31.27 6.24
CA ALA A 135 25.57 -30.94 6.20
C ALA A 135 26.22 -31.25 4.84
N ALA A 136 25.82 -32.33 4.15
CA ALA A 136 26.31 -32.63 2.82
C ALA A 136 25.85 -31.57 1.79
N SER A 137 24.55 -31.23 1.79
CA SER A 137 23.98 -30.25 0.87
C SER A 137 24.52 -28.83 1.10
N LEU A 138 24.52 -28.36 2.35
CA LEU A 138 25.03 -27.04 2.71
C LEU A 138 26.57 -26.99 2.65
N GLY A 139 27.27 -28.04 3.07
CA GLY A 139 28.74 -28.11 3.00
C GLY A 139 29.25 -28.08 1.56
N ALA A 140 28.58 -28.75 0.63
CA ALA A 140 28.91 -28.67 -0.80
C ALA A 140 28.70 -27.25 -1.38
N PHE A 141 27.67 -26.52 -0.90
CA PHE A 141 27.46 -25.12 -1.25
C PHE A 141 28.53 -24.20 -0.63
N ILE A 142 28.77 -24.30 0.68
CA ILE A 142 29.78 -23.52 1.41
C ILE A 142 31.17 -23.70 0.81
N THR A 143 31.57 -24.93 0.49
CA THR A 143 32.87 -25.22 -0.15
C THR A 143 33.04 -24.46 -1.47
N ARG A 144 31.97 -24.30 -2.26
CA ARG A 144 32.00 -23.52 -3.51
C ARG A 144 32.09 -22.02 -3.26
N VAL A 145 31.41 -21.50 -2.24
CA VAL A 145 31.50 -20.09 -1.84
C VAL A 145 32.90 -19.76 -1.31
N LEU A 146 33.50 -20.66 -0.51
CA LEU A 146 34.88 -20.52 -0.04
C LEU A 146 35.90 -20.56 -1.19
N ALA A 147 35.67 -21.39 -2.22
CA ALA A 147 36.49 -21.40 -3.43
C ALA A 147 36.36 -20.09 -4.25
N ASP A 148 35.16 -19.51 -4.32
CA ASP A 148 34.96 -18.20 -4.96
C ASP A 148 35.67 -17.08 -4.18
N LEU A 149 35.58 -17.10 -2.84
CA LEU A 149 36.28 -16.17 -1.96
C LEU A 149 37.81 -16.27 -2.11
N ALA A 150 38.35 -17.50 -2.09
CA ALA A 150 39.78 -17.75 -2.26
C ALA A 150 40.31 -17.38 -3.66
N SER A 151 39.44 -17.35 -4.68
CA SER A 151 39.78 -16.94 -6.04
C SER A 151 39.43 -15.48 -6.37
N GLY A 152 38.88 -14.73 -5.41
CA GLY A 152 38.43 -13.34 -5.62
C GLY A 152 37.24 -13.20 -6.59
N SER A 153 36.52 -14.30 -6.88
CA SER A 153 35.41 -14.35 -7.85
C SER A 153 34.01 -14.33 -7.20
N LEU A 154 33.93 -14.02 -5.90
CA LEU A 154 32.70 -14.04 -5.11
C LEU A 154 31.59 -13.14 -5.70
N GLU A 155 31.92 -11.90 -6.06
CA GLU A 155 30.95 -10.95 -6.63
C GLU A 155 30.46 -11.39 -8.02
N SER A 156 31.37 -11.82 -8.91
CA SER A 156 31.01 -12.29 -10.25
C SER A 156 30.17 -13.57 -10.23
N ASN A 157 30.41 -14.45 -9.24
CA ASN A 157 29.70 -15.72 -9.10
C ASN A 157 28.42 -15.60 -8.26
N ALA A 158 28.18 -14.49 -7.56
CA ALA A 158 27.05 -14.29 -6.65
C ALA A 158 25.67 -14.63 -7.29
N PRO A 159 25.32 -14.22 -8.52
CA PRO A 159 24.03 -14.60 -9.14
C PRO A 159 23.89 -16.11 -9.37
N GLN A 160 24.99 -16.81 -9.65
CA GLN A 160 25.00 -18.25 -9.85
C GLN A 160 24.97 -19.01 -8.51
N ARG A 161 25.61 -18.48 -7.47
CA ARG A 161 25.54 -19.03 -6.11
C ARG A 161 24.16 -18.81 -5.49
N ALA A 162 23.52 -17.68 -5.71
CA ALA A 162 22.15 -17.42 -5.30
C ALA A 162 21.16 -18.48 -5.83
N LYS A 163 21.23 -18.80 -7.13
CA LYS A 163 20.43 -19.89 -7.74
C LYS A 163 20.78 -21.27 -7.17
N GLN A 164 22.04 -21.53 -6.86
CA GLN A 164 22.45 -22.78 -6.20
C GLN A 164 21.92 -22.88 -4.77
N LEU A 165 21.97 -21.80 -3.98
CA LEU A 165 21.39 -21.77 -2.64
C LEU A 165 19.88 -22.04 -2.70
N ARG A 166 19.16 -21.36 -3.61
CA ARG A 166 17.73 -21.61 -3.86
C ARG A 166 17.45 -23.10 -4.10
N SER A 167 18.17 -23.73 -5.02
CA SER A 167 18.02 -25.16 -5.35
C SER A 167 18.37 -26.08 -4.17
N VAL A 168 19.37 -25.72 -3.35
CA VAL A 168 19.73 -26.47 -2.13
C VAL A 168 18.63 -26.37 -1.08
N LEU A 169 18.10 -25.18 -0.81
CA LEU A 169 17.00 -24.98 0.13
C LEU A 169 15.73 -25.71 -0.33
N SER A 170 15.43 -25.66 -1.64
CA SER A 170 14.39 -26.49 -2.25
C SER A 170 14.61 -27.98 -1.99
N GLY A 171 15.79 -28.53 -2.32
CA GLY A 171 16.09 -29.95 -2.13
C GLY A 171 16.15 -30.43 -0.68
N LEU A 172 16.21 -29.51 0.30
CA LEU A 172 16.15 -29.84 1.73
C LEU A 172 14.72 -29.95 2.26
N GLY A 173 13.73 -29.38 1.57
CA GLY A 173 12.29 -29.52 1.89
C GLY A 173 11.65 -28.29 2.54
N PRO A 174 10.39 -28.43 3.04
CA PRO A 174 9.52 -27.30 3.39
C PRO A 174 10.12 -26.29 4.39
N SER A 175 10.77 -26.77 5.46
CA SER A 175 11.38 -25.94 6.49
C SER A 175 12.43 -24.98 5.90
N PHE A 176 13.31 -25.49 5.04
CA PHE A 176 14.38 -24.72 4.41
C PHE A 176 13.88 -23.81 3.29
N VAL A 177 12.80 -24.18 2.59
CA VAL A 177 12.11 -23.26 1.67
C VAL A 177 11.48 -22.10 2.43
N LYS A 178 10.79 -22.35 3.55
CA LYS A 178 10.29 -21.30 4.45
C LYS A 178 11.44 -20.41 4.97
N THR A 179 12.59 -20.99 5.35
CA THR A 179 13.79 -20.20 5.70
C THR A 179 14.24 -19.31 4.53
N GLY A 180 14.27 -19.83 3.30
CA GLY A 180 14.61 -19.06 2.10
C GLY A 180 13.62 -17.93 1.81
N GLN A 181 12.31 -18.18 1.96
CA GLN A 181 11.25 -17.19 1.81
C GLN A 181 11.29 -16.09 2.89
N ALA A 182 11.75 -16.41 4.10
CA ALA A 182 11.95 -15.43 5.17
C ALA A 182 13.22 -14.58 4.93
N LEU A 183 14.32 -15.23 4.52
CA LEU A 183 15.58 -14.56 4.19
C LEU A 183 15.45 -13.62 2.98
N SER A 184 14.61 -13.95 1.99
CA SER A 184 14.41 -13.08 0.82
C SER A 184 13.73 -11.74 1.13
N ALA A 185 13.15 -11.59 2.32
CA ALA A 185 12.54 -10.35 2.81
C ALA A 185 13.48 -9.53 3.73
N ARG A 186 14.74 -9.95 3.91
CA ARG A 186 15.71 -9.35 4.85
C ARG A 186 16.94 -8.79 4.11
N PRO A 187 16.85 -7.57 3.53
CA PRO A 187 17.97 -6.93 2.83
C PRO A 187 19.14 -6.54 3.76
N ASP A 188 18.92 -6.56 5.08
CA ASP A 188 19.95 -6.43 6.10
C ASP A 188 20.82 -7.69 6.26
N LEU A 189 20.39 -8.84 5.74
CA LEU A 189 21.07 -10.14 5.87
C LEU A 189 21.72 -10.65 4.59
N LEU A 190 21.12 -10.39 3.42
CA LEU A 190 21.55 -10.98 2.15
C LEU A 190 21.72 -9.91 1.05
N PRO A 191 22.79 -10.00 0.23
CA PRO A 191 22.97 -9.10 -0.89
C PRO A 191 21.97 -9.38 -2.01
N LYS A 192 21.63 -8.35 -2.78
CA LYS A 192 20.54 -8.34 -3.79
C LYS A 192 20.42 -9.60 -4.68
N PRO A 193 21.50 -10.17 -5.26
CA PRO A 193 21.38 -11.38 -6.09
C PRO A 193 20.75 -12.58 -5.37
N TYR A 194 20.94 -12.69 -4.05
CA TYR A 194 20.37 -13.74 -3.22
C TYR A 194 18.91 -13.44 -2.87
N LEU A 195 18.56 -12.19 -2.56
CA LEU A 195 17.16 -11.77 -2.34
C LEU A 195 16.31 -12.06 -3.58
N ASP A 196 16.79 -11.68 -4.76
CA ASP A 196 16.09 -11.90 -6.03
C ASP A 196 15.87 -13.41 -6.30
N ALA A 197 16.92 -14.23 -6.15
CA ALA A 197 16.80 -15.68 -6.40
C ALA A 197 15.95 -16.41 -5.35
N LEU A 198 16.02 -16.02 -4.08
CA LEU A 198 15.22 -16.65 -3.02
C LEU A 198 13.74 -16.21 -3.07
N SER A 199 13.44 -15.03 -3.64
CA SER A 199 12.05 -14.60 -3.85
C SER A 199 11.30 -15.53 -4.81
N GLU A 200 11.98 -16.16 -5.78
CA GLU A 200 11.37 -17.19 -6.65
C GLU A 200 10.85 -18.43 -5.88
N LEU A 201 11.21 -18.63 -4.60
CA LEU A 201 10.63 -19.67 -3.75
C LEU A 201 9.18 -19.36 -3.31
N GLN A 202 8.72 -18.12 -3.46
CA GLN A 202 7.37 -17.69 -3.09
C GLN A 202 6.39 -18.00 -4.23
N ASP A 203 6.72 -17.58 -5.45
CA ASP A 203 5.81 -17.57 -6.60
C ASP A 203 5.60 -18.94 -7.29
N ARG A 204 6.49 -19.91 -7.05
CA ARG A 204 6.71 -21.07 -7.97
C ARG A 204 6.66 -22.46 -7.34
N LEU A 205 5.88 -22.66 -6.28
CA LEU A 205 5.59 -24.00 -5.75
C LEU A 205 4.33 -24.59 -6.41
N PRO A 206 4.42 -25.39 -7.49
CA PRO A 206 3.27 -26.10 -8.04
C PRO A 206 2.67 -27.08 -7.01
N SER A 207 1.35 -27.24 -7.07
CA SER A 207 0.69 -28.41 -6.49
C SER A 207 1.14 -29.67 -7.22
N PHE A 208 1.71 -30.63 -6.49
CA PHE A 208 2.22 -31.87 -7.07
C PHE A 208 1.06 -32.74 -7.55
N PRO A 209 1.03 -33.13 -8.85
CA PRO A 209 0.08 -34.11 -9.33
C PRO A 209 0.30 -35.45 -8.63
N SER A 210 -0.80 -36.13 -8.31
CA SER A 210 -0.82 -37.46 -7.68
C SER A 210 0.15 -38.44 -8.35
N THR A 211 0.27 -38.37 -9.68
CA THR A 211 1.06 -39.27 -10.53
C THR A 211 2.57 -39.26 -10.25
N ILE A 212 3.19 -38.13 -9.88
CA ILE A 212 4.64 -38.09 -9.63
C ILE A 212 4.97 -38.68 -8.25
N ALA A 213 4.09 -38.47 -7.27
CA ALA A 213 4.17 -39.17 -5.98
C ALA A 213 3.91 -40.68 -6.12
N TYR A 214 3.05 -41.09 -7.07
CA TYR A 214 2.80 -42.49 -7.40
C TYR A 214 4.06 -43.20 -7.94
N GLU A 215 4.88 -42.52 -8.74
CA GLU A 215 6.12 -43.08 -9.30
C GLU A 215 7.33 -42.94 -8.36
N ALA A 216 7.44 -41.84 -7.61
CA ALA A 216 8.54 -41.62 -6.65
C ALA A 216 8.53 -42.66 -5.50
N SER A 217 7.35 -42.96 -4.96
CA SER A 217 7.16 -43.91 -3.85
C SER A 217 7.45 -45.40 -4.21
N GLY A 218 7.73 -45.69 -5.49
CA GLY A 218 8.16 -47.00 -5.98
C GLY A 218 7.04 -48.05 -6.05
N GLU A 219 7.10 -48.88 -7.10
CA GLU A 219 6.15 -49.98 -7.29
C GLU A 219 6.18 -50.98 -6.11
N GLY A 220 5.15 -50.92 -5.25
CA GLY A 220 4.87 -51.93 -4.23
C GLY A 220 4.56 -51.43 -2.81
N ARG A 221 4.80 -50.16 -2.48
CA ARG A 221 4.52 -49.61 -1.12
C ARG A 221 3.73 -48.30 -1.11
N GLY A 222 2.52 -48.31 -1.70
CA GLY A 222 1.44 -47.43 -1.23
C GLY A 222 1.31 -46.04 -1.89
N GLY A 223 1.64 -45.89 -3.18
CA GLY A 223 1.34 -44.66 -3.93
C GLY A 223 -0.13 -44.20 -3.82
N CYS A 224 -0.35 -42.87 -3.87
CA CYS A 224 -1.61 -42.09 -3.77
C CYS A 224 -2.64 -42.50 -2.70
N ARG A 225 -3.15 -43.73 -2.73
CA ARG A 225 -4.00 -44.31 -1.69
C ARG A 225 -3.34 -44.27 -0.32
N GLY A 226 -2.01 -44.37 -0.22
CA GLY A 226 -1.29 -44.22 1.05
C GLY A 226 -1.40 -42.81 1.63
N TRP A 227 -1.13 -41.79 0.82
CA TRP A 227 -1.21 -40.38 1.20
C TRP A 227 -2.63 -39.97 1.58
N LEU A 228 -3.62 -40.26 0.74
CA LEU A 228 -5.04 -40.02 1.06
C LEU A 228 -5.45 -40.76 2.34
N ALA A 229 -5.07 -42.03 2.52
CA ALA A 229 -5.40 -42.77 3.74
C ALA A 229 -4.72 -42.20 5.00
N MET A 230 -3.56 -41.55 4.87
CA MET A 230 -2.87 -40.93 6.00
C MET A 230 -3.45 -39.55 6.34
N GLU A 231 -3.85 -38.74 5.35
CA GLU A 231 -4.52 -37.46 5.57
C GLU A 231 -5.96 -37.66 6.09
N LEU A 232 -6.67 -38.68 5.60
CA LEU A 232 -7.93 -39.14 6.21
C LEU A 232 -7.74 -39.62 7.66
N ARG A 233 -6.59 -40.20 8.02
CA ARG A 233 -6.28 -40.52 9.43
C ARG A 233 -6.09 -39.26 10.27
N VAL A 234 -5.34 -38.27 9.79
CA VAL A 234 -5.21 -36.96 10.47
C VAL A 234 -6.59 -36.36 10.75
N ILE A 235 -7.51 -36.37 9.78
CA ILE A 235 -8.89 -35.91 9.99
C ILE A 235 -9.59 -36.69 11.12
N GLN A 236 -9.47 -38.02 11.17
CA GLN A 236 -10.14 -38.84 12.19
C GLN A 236 -9.52 -38.72 13.58
N GLU A 237 -8.19 -38.59 13.66
CA GLU A 237 -7.44 -38.36 14.90
C GLU A 237 -7.84 -37.03 15.53
N GLU A 238 -7.85 -35.96 14.72
CA GLU A 238 -8.13 -34.60 15.18
C GLU A 238 -9.60 -34.39 15.55
N LEU A 239 -10.53 -34.83 14.70
CA LEU A 239 -11.97 -34.64 14.92
C LEU A 239 -12.57 -35.72 15.83
N GLY A 240 -11.78 -36.70 16.27
CA GLY A 240 -12.18 -37.80 17.15
C GLY A 240 -13.26 -38.72 16.58
N ARG A 241 -13.54 -38.64 15.27
CA ARG A 241 -14.70 -39.26 14.61
C ARG A 241 -14.33 -39.76 13.20
N PRO A 242 -14.98 -40.82 12.69
CA PRO A 242 -14.77 -41.27 11.32
C PRO A 242 -15.07 -40.16 10.30
N VAL A 243 -14.25 -40.02 9.24
CA VAL A 243 -14.40 -38.94 8.23
C VAL A 243 -15.81 -38.90 7.65
N HIS A 244 -16.37 -40.08 7.39
CA HIS A 244 -17.70 -40.23 6.81
C HIS A 244 -18.85 -39.82 7.76
N GLU A 245 -18.61 -39.62 9.06
CA GLU A 245 -19.60 -39.04 9.97
C GLU A 245 -19.59 -37.51 9.95
N VAL A 246 -18.45 -36.89 9.68
CA VAL A 246 -18.29 -35.42 9.62
C VAL A 246 -18.67 -34.91 8.22
N PHE A 247 -18.17 -35.57 7.18
CA PHE A 247 -18.39 -35.20 5.79
C PHE A 247 -19.27 -36.23 5.08
N SER A 248 -20.27 -35.77 4.33
CA SER A 248 -21.06 -36.63 3.45
C SER A 248 -20.36 -36.93 2.13
N GLU A 249 -19.52 -35.99 1.68
CA GLU A 249 -18.70 -36.06 0.46
C GLU A 249 -17.33 -35.46 0.78
N LEU A 250 -16.25 -36.03 0.24
CA LEU A 250 -14.90 -35.48 0.26
C LEU A 250 -14.19 -35.96 -1.01
N THR A 251 -13.49 -35.08 -1.72
CA THR A 251 -12.81 -35.46 -2.96
C THR A 251 -11.68 -36.45 -2.70
N PRO A 252 -11.47 -37.46 -3.56
CA PRO A 252 -10.36 -38.41 -3.41
C PRO A 252 -9.00 -37.80 -3.80
N GLU A 253 -9.03 -36.69 -4.53
CA GLU A 253 -7.84 -35.91 -4.89
C GLU A 253 -7.96 -34.49 -4.28
N PRO A 254 -6.82 -33.88 -3.90
CA PRO A 254 -6.78 -32.51 -3.41
C PRO A 254 -7.12 -31.53 -4.55
N VAL A 255 -7.84 -30.46 -4.23
CA VAL A 255 -8.14 -29.36 -5.17
C VAL A 255 -7.05 -28.29 -5.18
N ALA A 256 -6.24 -28.21 -4.12
CA ALA A 256 -5.06 -27.34 -4.06
C ALA A 256 -4.01 -27.88 -3.08
N ALA A 257 -2.75 -27.52 -3.29
CA ALA A 257 -1.70 -27.68 -2.28
C ALA A 257 -1.58 -26.38 -1.46
N ALA A 258 -1.33 -26.52 -0.16
CA ALA A 258 -0.97 -25.43 0.75
C ALA A 258 0.50 -25.60 1.21
N SER A 259 1.06 -24.57 1.84
CA SER A 259 2.46 -24.54 2.33
C SER A 259 2.86 -25.78 3.15
N LEU A 260 2.02 -26.14 4.13
CA LEU A 260 2.23 -27.25 5.08
C LEU A 260 1.18 -28.36 4.94
N GLY A 261 0.31 -28.30 3.92
CA GLY A 261 -0.92 -29.09 3.86
C GLY A 261 -1.47 -29.31 2.45
N GLN A 262 -2.66 -29.91 2.40
CA GLN A 262 -3.46 -30.11 1.19
C GLN A 262 -4.90 -29.65 1.43
N VAL A 263 -5.57 -29.15 0.40
CA VAL A 263 -6.97 -28.72 0.47
C VAL A 263 -7.83 -29.69 -0.33
N TYR A 264 -8.87 -30.23 0.31
CA TYR A 264 -9.90 -31.07 -0.29
C TYR A 264 -11.22 -30.31 -0.40
N ARG A 265 -12.04 -30.60 -1.41
CA ARG A 265 -13.43 -30.13 -1.44
C ARG A 265 -14.31 -31.19 -0.79
N GLY A 266 -15.20 -30.78 0.10
CA GLY A 266 -16.12 -31.68 0.78
C GLY A 266 -17.49 -31.06 1.01
N ARG A 267 -18.34 -31.84 1.67
CA ARG A 267 -19.68 -31.43 2.10
C ARG A 267 -19.90 -31.85 3.55
N LEU A 268 -20.27 -30.90 4.42
CA LEU A 268 -20.60 -31.20 5.82
C LEU A 268 -21.85 -32.08 5.91
N ARG A 269 -21.80 -33.15 6.71
CA ARG A 269 -22.97 -34.02 6.94
C ARG A 269 -24.03 -33.35 7.81
N SER A 270 -23.62 -32.44 8.72
CA SER A 270 -24.51 -31.71 9.63
C SER A 270 -25.44 -30.74 8.89
N THR A 271 -24.90 -29.97 7.95
CA THR A 271 -25.61 -28.86 7.28
C THR A 271 -25.87 -29.08 5.79
N GLY A 272 -25.12 -29.96 5.12
CA GLY A 272 -25.13 -30.12 3.67
C GLY A 272 -24.34 -29.05 2.89
N GLU A 273 -23.71 -28.11 3.61
CA GLU A 273 -22.89 -27.04 3.03
C GLU A 273 -21.60 -27.58 2.40
N GLU A 274 -21.16 -26.94 1.32
CA GLU A 274 -19.87 -27.22 0.71
C GLU A 274 -18.74 -26.51 1.45
N VAL A 275 -17.61 -27.20 1.57
CA VAL A 275 -16.47 -26.76 2.36
C VAL A 275 -15.13 -27.06 1.69
N ALA A 276 -14.16 -26.19 1.92
CA ALA A 276 -12.74 -26.47 1.73
C ALA A 276 -12.17 -27.03 3.05
N VAL A 277 -11.54 -28.19 2.98
CA VAL A 277 -10.93 -28.90 4.12
C VAL A 277 -9.41 -28.91 3.92
N LYS A 278 -8.71 -28.01 4.61
CA LYS A 278 -7.24 -27.90 4.61
C LYS A 278 -6.68 -28.82 5.69
N VAL A 279 -5.90 -29.83 5.31
CA VAL A 279 -5.34 -30.85 6.20
C VAL A 279 -3.81 -30.71 6.20
N GLN A 280 -3.18 -30.72 7.38
CA GLN A 280 -1.71 -30.75 7.45
C GLN A 280 -1.14 -32.07 6.94
N ARG A 281 0.04 -32.01 6.32
CA ARG A 281 0.76 -33.22 5.88
C ARG A 281 1.18 -34.04 7.11
N PRO A 282 0.95 -35.36 7.13
CA PRO A 282 1.43 -36.23 8.20
C PRO A 282 2.94 -36.09 8.42
N GLY A 283 3.39 -35.94 9.66
CA GLY A 283 4.82 -35.80 10.00
C GLY A 283 5.42 -34.40 9.80
N ILE A 284 4.67 -33.39 9.36
CA ILE A 284 5.24 -32.08 9.01
C ILE A 284 5.82 -31.32 10.21
N GLY A 285 5.17 -31.38 11.37
CA GLY A 285 5.62 -30.70 12.59
C GLY A 285 6.89 -31.34 13.16
N GLU A 286 6.99 -32.66 13.09
CA GLU A 286 8.14 -33.47 13.47
C GLU A 286 9.37 -33.10 12.64
N ASN A 287 9.18 -32.95 11.34
CA ASN A 287 10.24 -32.55 10.41
C ASN A 287 10.72 -31.11 10.66
N ILE A 288 9.79 -30.18 10.90
CA ILE A 288 10.10 -28.80 11.26
C ILE A 288 10.88 -28.76 12.59
N ALA A 289 10.47 -29.52 13.59
CA ALA A 289 11.16 -29.60 14.88
C ALA A 289 12.62 -30.06 14.75
N ILE A 290 12.86 -31.13 13.98
CA ILE A 290 14.22 -31.63 13.70
C ILE A 290 15.03 -30.57 12.94
N ASP A 291 14.46 -29.98 11.88
CA ASP A 291 15.15 -28.99 11.05
C ASP A 291 15.50 -27.72 11.83
N MET A 292 14.63 -27.24 12.72
CA MET A 292 14.92 -26.04 13.52
C MET A 292 16.03 -26.29 14.54
N VAL A 293 16.05 -27.45 15.21
CA VAL A 293 17.16 -27.81 16.12
C VAL A 293 18.49 -27.95 15.34
N LEU A 294 18.47 -28.49 14.13
CA LEU A 294 19.67 -28.59 13.28
C LEU A 294 20.13 -27.23 12.75
N LEU A 295 19.21 -26.39 12.29
CA LEU A 295 19.50 -25.04 11.80
C LEU A 295 20.07 -24.17 12.93
N ARG A 296 19.47 -24.21 14.12
CA ARG A 296 19.95 -23.50 15.31
C ARG A 296 21.37 -23.91 15.70
N ARG A 297 21.67 -25.22 15.69
CA ARG A 297 23.04 -25.73 15.95
C ARG A 297 24.06 -25.30 14.90
N LEU A 298 23.69 -25.37 13.61
CA LEU A 298 24.55 -24.91 12.52
C LEU A 298 24.87 -23.41 12.65
N VAL A 299 23.85 -22.63 12.99
CA VAL A 299 23.95 -21.17 13.09
C VAL A 299 24.70 -20.74 14.36
N ALA A 300 24.57 -21.47 15.48
CA ALA A 300 25.42 -21.25 16.66
C ALA A 300 26.91 -21.42 16.33
N VAL A 301 27.28 -22.44 15.54
CA VAL A 301 28.67 -22.61 15.07
C VAL A 301 29.11 -21.44 14.19
N VAL A 302 28.22 -20.84 13.40
CA VAL A 302 28.52 -19.63 12.61
C VAL A 302 28.75 -18.42 13.52
N ASP A 303 27.84 -18.15 14.47
CA ASP A 303 27.96 -17.04 15.43
C ASP A 303 29.26 -17.13 16.25
N ASP A 304 29.64 -18.33 16.70
CA ASP A 304 30.85 -18.57 17.49
C ASP A 304 32.17 -18.43 16.69
N ASN A 305 32.14 -18.57 15.35
CA ASN A 305 33.35 -18.69 14.52
C ASN A 305 33.50 -17.64 13.41
N ILE A 306 32.48 -16.84 13.10
CA ILE A 306 32.50 -15.83 12.03
C ILE A 306 32.23 -14.43 12.59
N PRO A 307 33.25 -13.73 13.14
CA PRO A 307 33.08 -12.41 13.76
C PRO A 307 32.71 -11.28 12.79
N GLN A 308 32.64 -11.55 11.48
CA GLN A 308 32.17 -10.62 10.45
C GLN A 308 30.64 -10.55 10.35
N VAL A 309 29.90 -11.43 11.03
CA VAL A 309 28.43 -11.36 11.06
C VAL A 309 28.01 -10.21 11.97
N SER A 310 27.24 -9.26 11.44
CA SER A 310 26.89 -7.98 12.08
C SER A 310 25.90 -8.10 13.25
N GLN A 311 25.19 -9.22 13.37
CA GLN A 311 24.22 -9.50 14.43
C GLN A 311 24.14 -11.02 14.70
N PRO A 312 23.90 -11.46 15.95
CA PRO A 312 23.73 -12.88 16.26
C PRO A 312 22.57 -13.49 15.45
N LEU A 313 22.82 -14.63 14.82
CA LEU A 313 21.86 -15.30 13.95
C LEU A 313 21.01 -16.33 14.70
N VAL A 314 21.46 -16.88 15.84
CA VAL A 314 20.65 -17.79 16.66
C VAL A 314 19.30 -17.18 17.08
N PRO A 315 19.21 -15.93 17.60
CA PRO A 315 17.93 -15.30 17.91
C PRO A 315 17.00 -15.15 16.70
N LEU A 316 17.54 -14.93 15.51
CA LEU A 316 16.78 -14.86 14.26
C LEU A 316 16.21 -16.24 13.86
N VAL A 317 16.98 -17.32 14.04
CA VAL A 317 16.48 -18.68 13.84
C VAL A 317 15.38 -19.00 14.85
N ASP A 318 15.55 -18.60 16.11
CA ASP A 318 14.53 -18.82 17.15
C ASP A 318 13.24 -18.02 16.89
N GLU A 319 13.33 -16.77 16.40
CA GLU A 319 12.16 -15.99 15.93
C GLU A 319 11.46 -16.68 14.74
N PHE A 320 12.22 -17.08 13.72
CA PHE A 320 11.70 -17.77 12.54
C PHE A 320 11.02 -19.10 12.91
N ALA A 321 11.65 -19.88 13.79
CA ALA A 321 11.11 -21.15 14.27
C ALA A 321 9.80 -20.94 15.03
N ALA A 322 9.72 -19.94 15.93
CA ALA A 322 8.48 -19.59 16.60
C ALA A 322 7.35 -19.23 15.63
N ARG A 323 7.65 -18.50 14.54
CA ARG A 323 6.67 -18.19 13.48
C ARG A 323 6.24 -19.44 12.71
N LEU A 324 7.18 -20.30 12.32
CA LEU A 324 6.91 -21.51 11.54
C LEU A 324 6.14 -22.57 12.36
N PHE A 325 6.41 -22.69 13.66
CA PHE A 325 5.58 -23.46 14.58
C PHE A 325 4.18 -22.87 14.71
N GLY A 326 4.05 -21.53 14.70
CA GLY A 326 2.76 -20.83 14.64
C GLY A 326 1.88 -21.23 13.45
N GLU A 327 2.46 -21.49 12.27
CA GLU A 327 1.73 -21.99 11.10
C GLU A 327 1.19 -23.44 11.25
N LEU A 328 1.60 -24.17 12.31
CA LEU A 328 1.08 -25.50 12.63
C LEU A 328 -0.20 -25.47 13.49
N ASP A 329 -0.73 -24.29 13.84
CA ASP A 329 -2.06 -24.18 14.47
C ASP A 329 -3.10 -23.60 13.51
N TYR A 330 -3.83 -24.50 12.87
CA TYR A 330 -4.95 -24.16 11.99
C TYR A 330 -6.16 -23.58 12.73
N GLU A 331 -6.29 -23.75 14.05
CA GLU A 331 -7.27 -23.00 14.82
C GLU A 331 -6.89 -21.52 14.91
N GLN A 332 -5.60 -21.21 15.05
CA GLN A 332 -5.14 -19.83 15.06
C GLN A 332 -5.33 -19.16 13.69
N GLU A 333 -5.13 -19.88 12.59
CA GLU A 333 -5.50 -19.42 11.25
C GLU A 333 -7.00 -19.12 11.13
N GLY A 334 -7.87 -20.00 11.64
CA GLY A 334 -9.32 -19.74 11.70
C GLY A 334 -9.70 -18.52 12.55
N ARG A 335 -9.06 -18.33 13.71
CA ARG A 335 -9.26 -17.14 14.56
C ARG A 335 -8.78 -15.86 13.88
N ASN A 336 -7.69 -15.94 13.13
CA ASN A 336 -7.17 -14.84 12.33
C ASN A 336 -8.14 -14.46 11.20
N ALA A 337 -8.74 -15.44 10.52
CA ALA A 337 -9.76 -15.24 9.49
C ALA A 337 -11.00 -14.52 10.06
N GLU A 338 -11.56 -14.99 11.19
CA GLU A 338 -12.68 -14.33 11.85
C GLU A 338 -12.35 -12.91 12.33
N LYS A 339 -11.13 -12.70 12.86
CA LYS A 339 -10.66 -11.38 13.27
C LYS A 339 -10.52 -10.42 12.08
N PHE A 340 -10.00 -10.90 10.96
CA PHE A 340 -9.94 -10.15 9.70
C PHE A 340 -11.35 -9.79 9.23
N GLY A 341 -12.26 -10.78 9.15
CA GLY A 341 -13.66 -10.56 8.75
C GLY A 341 -14.38 -9.54 9.64
N ARG A 342 -14.18 -9.61 10.96
CA ARG A 342 -14.76 -8.63 11.91
C ARG A 342 -14.21 -7.22 11.72
N LEU A 343 -12.92 -7.07 11.36
CA LEU A 343 -12.30 -5.76 11.17
C LEU A 343 -12.63 -5.16 9.78
N TYR A 344 -12.73 -5.99 8.74
CA TYR A 344 -12.74 -5.52 7.34
C TYR A 344 -14.01 -5.88 6.54
N SER A 345 -15.03 -6.51 7.13
CA SER A 345 -16.34 -6.74 6.47
C SER A 345 -17.08 -5.47 6.06
N HIS A 346 -16.67 -4.31 6.57
CA HIS A 346 -17.18 -2.99 6.17
C HIS A 346 -16.48 -2.43 4.91
N VAL A 347 -15.40 -3.06 4.44
CA VAL A 347 -14.72 -2.70 3.19
C VAL A 347 -15.53 -3.29 2.04
N PRO A 348 -16.00 -2.47 1.06
CA PRO A 348 -16.77 -2.99 -0.06
C PRO A 348 -16.04 -4.12 -0.77
N ARG A 349 -16.77 -5.19 -1.14
CA ARG A 349 -16.28 -6.33 -1.93
C ARG A 349 -15.19 -7.18 -1.26
N VAL A 350 -14.81 -6.95 0.00
CA VAL A 350 -13.86 -7.82 0.71
C VAL A 350 -14.63 -8.95 1.40
N ARG A 351 -14.24 -10.20 1.14
CA ARG A 351 -14.86 -11.39 1.73
C ARG A 351 -13.84 -12.33 2.37
N VAL A 352 -14.28 -13.00 3.44
CA VAL A 352 -13.57 -14.09 4.11
C VAL A 352 -14.50 -15.30 4.16
N PRO A 353 -14.03 -16.53 3.87
CA PRO A 353 -14.80 -17.75 4.05
C PRO A 353 -15.22 -17.96 5.50
N GLY A 354 -16.47 -18.36 5.75
CA GLY A 354 -16.92 -18.72 7.11
C GLY A 354 -16.22 -19.97 7.66
N ILE A 355 -15.61 -19.87 8.85
CA ILE A 355 -14.94 -21.00 9.50
C ILE A 355 -15.97 -21.97 10.10
N LYS A 356 -15.76 -23.28 9.89
CA LYS A 356 -16.66 -24.34 10.35
C LYS A 356 -16.05 -25.04 11.56
N TRP A 357 -16.11 -24.38 12.73
CA TRP A 357 -15.48 -24.82 13.98
C TRP A 357 -15.82 -26.24 14.42
N GLU A 358 -17.00 -26.75 14.08
CA GLU A 358 -17.40 -28.15 14.32
C GLU A 358 -16.59 -29.21 13.55
N ALA A 359 -15.81 -28.78 12.55
CA ALA A 359 -14.93 -29.59 11.72
C ALA A 359 -13.51 -28.99 11.59
N THR A 360 -13.12 -28.13 12.53
CA THR A 360 -11.79 -27.49 12.59
C THR A 360 -11.06 -27.89 13.87
N SER A 361 -9.75 -28.02 13.78
CA SER A 361 -8.82 -28.43 14.84
C SER A 361 -7.41 -27.89 14.52
N ARG A 362 -6.41 -28.25 15.34
CA ARG A 362 -5.01 -27.82 15.14
C ARG A 362 -4.40 -28.27 13.81
N ARG A 363 -4.71 -29.47 13.32
CA ARG A 363 -4.19 -30.01 12.03
C ARG A 363 -5.21 -30.03 10.88
N VAL A 364 -6.46 -29.58 11.09
CA VAL A 364 -7.51 -29.51 10.06
C VAL A 364 -8.26 -28.18 10.13
N LEU A 365 -8.25 -27.38 9.06
CA LEU A 365 -9.09 -26.18 8.93
C LEU A 365 -10.20 -26.45 7.94
N THR A 366 -11.45 -26.43 8.40
CA THR A 366 -12.63 -26.47 7.53
C THR A 366 -13.24 -25.07 7.42
N MET A 367 -13.41 -24.61 6.18
CA MET A 367 -14.01 -23.32 5.85
C MET A 367 -15.03 -23.46 4.72
N GLU A 368 -15.92 -22.47 4.59
CA GLU A 368 -16.87 -22.32 3.49
C GLU A 368 -16.20 -22.49 2.12
N TRP A 369 -16.80 -23.29 1.23
CA TRP A 369 -16.37 -23.36 -0.16
C TRP A 369 -16.79 -22.09 -0.91
N ILE A 370 -15.84 -21.44 -1.59
CA ILE A 370 -16.10 -20.23 -2.38
C ILE A 370 -15.78 -20.50 -3.85
N ASP A 371 -16.80 -20.39 -4.70
CA ASP A 371 -16.61 -20.44 -6.16
C ASP A 371 -16.08 -19.09 -6.66
N GLY A 372 -14.83 -19.10 -7.13
CA GLY A 372 -14.14 -17.96 -7.71
C GLY A 372 -12.96 -18.38 -8.57
N VAL A 373 -12.34 -17.41 -9.22
CA VAL A 373 -11.14 -17.60 -10.06
C VAL A 373 -9.94 -16.90 -9.45
N LYS A 374 -8.74 -17.46 -9.62
CA LYS A 374 -7.50 -16.83 -9.13
C LYS A 374 -7.20 -15.60 -9.96
N LEU A 375 -6.69 -14.54 -9.32
CA LEU A 375 -6.29 -13.31 -10.01
C LEU A 375 -5.18 -13.52 -11.05
N THR A 376 -4.43 -14.62 -10.95
CA THR A 376 -3.38 -15.04 -11.89
C THR A 376 -3.89 -15.84 -13.10
N ASP A 377 -5.18 -16.20 -13.15
CA ASP A 377 -5.78 -16.94 -14.26
C ASP A 377 -6.40 -15.96 -15.27
N GLU A 378 -5.54 -15.35 -16.09
CA GLU A 378 -5.93 -14.36 -17.10
C GLU A 378 -7.01 -14.88 -18.07
N GLU A 379 -6.97 -16.16 -18.45
CA GLU A 379 -7.96 -16.77 -19.34
C GLU A 379 -9.33 -16.87 -18.65
N ALA A 380 -9.38 -17.35 -17.41
CA ALA A 380 -10.62 -17.45 -16.66
C ALA A 380 -11.21 -16.07 -16.30
N MET A 381 -10.36 -15.11 -15.90
CA MET A 381 -10.77 -13.72 -15.65
C MET A 381 -11.38 -13.10 -16.91
N THR A 382 -10.70 -13.18 -18.05
CA THR A 382 -11.18 -12.67 -19.34
C THR A 382 -12.49 -13.34 -19.77
N ARG A 383 -12.59 -14.67 -19.64
CA ARG A 383 -13.78 -15.46 -19.99
C ARG A 383 -15.00 -15.10 -19.15
N LEU A 384 -14.81 -14.70 -17.90
CA LEU A 384 -15.87 -14.26 -16.99
C LEU A 384 -16.14 -12.75 -17.04
N GLY A 385 -15.36 -11.98 -17.81
CA GLY A 385 -15.49 -10.52 -17.90
C GLY A 385 -15.04 -9.78 -16.64
N LEU A 386 -14.12 -10.39 -15.87
CA LEU A 386 -13.59 -9.83 -14.62
C LEU A 386 -12.29 -9.06 -14.90
N ASP A 387 -12.15 -7.87 -14.31
CA ASP A 387 -10.95 -7.02 -14.45
C ASP A 387 -10.01 -7.20 -13.26
N THR A 388 -8.83 -7.78 -13.50
CA THR A 388 -7.80 -7.96 -12.47
C THR A 388 -7.36 -6.64 -11.83
N VAL A 389 -7.30 -5.52 -12.57
CA VAL A 389 -6.88 -4.21 -12.04
C VAL A 389 -7.87 -3.72 -10.97
N ASP A 390 -9.15 -3.94 -11.19
CA ASP A 390 -10.24 -3.59 -10.27
C ASP A 390 -10.16 -4.41 -8.96
N PHE A 391 -9.99 -5.74 -9.04
CA PHE A 391 -9.79 -6.57 -7.85
C PHE A 391 -8.49 -6.24 -7.09
N VAL A 392 -7.40 -5.93 -7.80
CA VAL A 392 -6.15 -5.49 -7.15
C VAL A 392 -6.31 -4.14 -6.45
N THR A 393 -7.13 -3.24 -7.01
CA THR A 393 -7.47 -1.97 -6.36
C THR A 393 -8.20 -2.19 -5.04
N VAL A 394 -9.20 -3.10 -5.00
CA VAL A 394 -9.87 -3.52 -3.74
C VAL A 394 -8.87 -4.10 -2.73
N GLY A 395 -7.95 -4.95 -3.19
CA GLY A 395 -6.93 -5.56 -2.33
C GLY A 395 -5.97 -4.54 -1.72
N ILE A 396 -5.59 -3.51 -2.47
CA ILE A 396 -4.70 -2.44 -2.00
C ILE A 396 -5.43 -1.49 -1.06
N GLU A 397 -6.70 -1.14 -1.31
CA GLU A 397 -7.52 -0.37 -0.37
C GLU A 397 -7.74 -1.12 0.95
N CYS A 398 -8.01 -2.43 0.89
CA CYS A 398 -8.09 -3.28 2.08
C CYS A 398 -6.76 -3.29 2.86
N THR A 399 -5.63 -3.44 2.18
CA THR A 399 -4.30 -3.43 2.80
C THR A 399 -3.95 -2.08 3.43
N LEU A 400 -4.34 -0.96 2.81
CA LEU A 400 -4.14 0.37 3.42
C LEU A 400 -4.94 0.53 4.72
N ARG A 401 -6.18 0.03 4.79
CA ARG A 401 -6.96 0.01 6.04
C ARG A 401 -6.37 -0.94 7.07
N GLN A 402 -5.90 -2.12 6.64
CA GLN A 402 -5.19 -3.06 7.52
C GLN A 402 -3.96 -2.42 8.18
N LEU A 403 -3.15 -1.69 7.40
CA LEU A 403 -1.90 -1.10 7.88
C LEU A 403 -2.12 0.19 8.69
N LEU A 404 -3.06 1.05 8.29
CA LEU A 404 -3.13 2.45 8.73
C LEU A 404 -4.37 2.82 9.56
N GLU A 405 -5.37 1.95 9.64
CA GLU A 405 -6.55 2.11 10.50
C GLU A 405 -6.53 1.09 11.65
N ALA A 406 -6.61 -0.21 11.33
CA ALA A 406 -6.79 -1.25 12.33
C ALA A 406 -5.47 -1.85 12.85
N GLY A 407 -4.42 -1.87 12.04
CA GLY A 407 -3.09 -2.39 12.40
C GLY A 407 -2.95 -3.92 12.33
N PHE A 408 -3.99 -4.68 12.01
CA PHE A 408 -3.94 -6.14 11.90
C PHE A 408 -3.90 -6.55 10.42
N PHE A 409 -2.71 -6.86 9.90
CA PHE A 409 -2.45 -6.92 8.47
C PHE A 409 -1.95 -8.28 7.98
N HIS A 410 -2.30 -8.60 6.74
CA HIS A 410 -1.82 -9.77 6.03
C HIS A 410 -0.40 -9.51 5.52
N ALA A 411 0.58 -10.22 6.08
CA ALA A 411 1.99 -10.03 5.76
C ALA A 411 2.39 -10.60 4.40
N ASP A 412 1.65 -11.59 3.90
CA ASP A 412 1.95 -12.27 2.63
C ASP A 412 0.71 -12.47 1.72
N PRO A 413 0.08 -11.40 1.19
CA PRO A 413 -1.15 -11.45 0.42
C PRO A 413 -0.92 -11.96 -1.02
N HIS A 414 -0.27 -13.13 -1.12
CA HIS A 414 0.17 -13.74 -2.37
C HIS A 414 -1.02 -14.00 -3.31
N PRO A 415 -0.91 -13.76 -4.63
CA PRO A 415 -2.04 -13.86 -5.56
C PRO A 415 -2.74 -15.24 -5.58
N GLY A 416 -2.01 -16.31 -5.24
CA GLY A 416 -2.56 -17.66 -5.12
C GLY A 416 -3.58 -17.85 -3.97
N ASN A 417 -3.59 -16.95 -2.99
CA ASN A 417 -4.48 -16.93 -1.83
C ASN A 417 -5.66 -15.95 -1.99
N LEU A 418 -5.80 -15.35 -3.18
CA LEU A 418 -6.86 -14.40 -3.53
C LEU A 418 -7.74 -14.96 -4.66
N LEU A 419 -9.06 -14.94 -4.45
CA LEU A 419 -10.04 -15.25 -5.50
C LEU A 419 -10.91 -14.04 -5.84
N ALA A 420 -11.21 -13.87 -7.12
CA ALA A 420 -12.28 -13.03 -7.63
C ALA A 420 -13.54 -13.88 -7.84
N THR A 421 -14.67 -13.48 -7.25
CA THR A 421 -15.97 -14.10 -7.51
C THR A 421 -16.71 -13.40 -8.64
N THR A 422 -17.68 -14.10 -9.26
CA THR A 422 -18.59 -13.49 -10.23
C THR A 422 -19.60 -12.52 -9.60
N SER A 423 -19.74 -12.48 -8.26
CA SER A 423 -20.44 -11.41 -7.54
C SER A 423 -19.63 -10.11 -7.43
N GLY A 424 -18.34 -10.14 -7.79
CA GLY A 424 -17.44 -8.99 -7.70
C GLY A 424 -16.61 -8.94 -6.42
N ASP A 425 -16.65 -9.97 -5.57
CA ASP A 425 -15.95 -9.99 -4.28
C ASP A 425 -14.50 -10.48 -4.42
N LEU A 426 -13.57 -9.78 -3.76
CA LEU A 426 -12.21 -10.23 -3.49
C LEU A 426 -12.19 -11.06 -2.21
N VAL A 427 -11.87 -12.34 -2.34
CA VAL A 427 -11.89 -13.33 -1.26
C VAL A 427 -10.47 -13.65 -0.82
N TYR A 428 -10.19 -13.50 0.46
CA TYR A 428 -8.93 -13.92 1.09
C TYR A 428 -9.09 -15.34 1.65
N LEU A 429 -8.18 -16.26 1.28
CA LEU A 429 -8.27 -17.69 1.63
C LEU A 429 -7.30 -18.16 2.73
N ASP A 430 -6.20 -17.44 2.93
CA ASP A 430 -5.13 -17.79 3.87
C ASP A 430 -5.04 -16.70 4.93
N PHE A 431 -4.81 -17.10 6.17
CA PHE A 431 -4.64 -16.18 7.32
C PHE A 431 -3.52 -16.67 8.26
N GLY A 432 -2.64 -17.56 7.79
CA GLY A 432 -1.50 -18.05 8.56
C GLY A 432 -0.46 -16.96 8.83
N MET A 433 -0.27 -16.04 7.88
CA MET A 433 0.69 -14.93 7.98
C MET A 433 0.01 -13.58 8.30
N MET A 434 -0.71 -13.52 9.41
CA MET A 434 -1.20 -12.25 9.97
C MET A 434 -0.22 -11.66 10.99
N SER A 435 -0.10 -10.33 11.03
CA SER A 435 0.74 -9.60 11.96
C SER A 435 0.04 -8.34 12.50
N GLU A 436 0.61 -7.73 13.54
CA GLU A 436 0.13 -6.48 14.12
C GLU A 436 1.18 -5.38 14.04
N ALA A 437 0.73 -4.16 13.71
CA ALA A 437 1.52 -2.94 13.74
C ALA A 437 0.99 -2.03 14.86
N PRO A 438 1.83 -1.59 15.83
CA PRO A 438 1.38 -0.76 16.93
C PRO A 438 0.95 0.64 16.44
N PRO A 439 0.02 1.33 17.13
CA PRO A 439 -0.49 2.63 16.67
C PRO A 439 0.58 3.67 16.33
N SER A 440 1.64 3.76 17.14
CA SER A 440 2.81 4.62 16.91
C SER A 440 3.44 4.40 15.53
N ALA A 441 3.73 3.14 15.17
CA ALA A 441 4.30 2.78 13.88
C ALA A 441 3.38 3.18 12.71
N ARG A 442 2.07 3.01 12.86
CA ARG A 442 1.09 3.39 11.81
C ARG A 442 1.10 4.89 11.56
N TYR A 443 1.13 5.69 12.64
CA TYR A 443 1.21 7.15 12.52
C TYR A 443 2.56 7.61 11.99
N ALA A 444 3.67 6.97 12.39
CA ALA A 444 5.00 7.23 11.85
C ALA A 444 5.09 6.93 10.34
N ILE A 445 4.45 5.86 9.84
CA ILE A 445 4.34 5.60 8.39
C ILE A 445 3.59 6.73 7.68
N ILE A 446 2.47 7.20 8.22
CA ILE A 446 1.70 8.30 7.62
C ILE A 446 2.54 9.58 7.60
N ALA A 447 3.17 9.97 8.72
CA ALA A 447 4.07 11.11 8.79
C ALA A 447 5.19 11.01 7.77
N HIS A 448 5.84 9.85 7.66
CA HIS A 448 6.96 9.65 6.74
C HIS A 448 6.59 9.76 5.26
N VAL A 449 5.45 9.16 4.85
CA VAL A 449 4.97 9.33 3.47
C VAL A 449 4.54 10.77 3.20
N VAL A 450 4.03 11.47 4.21
CA VAL A 450 3.69 12.89 4.12
C VAL A 450 4.96 13.73 3.93
N HIS A 451 6.01 13.55 4.74
CA HIS A 451 7.29 14.25 4.56
C HIS A 451 7.90 13.95 3.18
N LEU A 452 7.87 12.69 2.74
CA LEU A 452 8.34 12.26 1.41
C LEU A 452 7.60 12.95 0.26
N VAL A 453 6.27 12.90 0.22
CA VAL A 453 5.47 13.54 -0.84
C VAL A 453 5.64 15.07 -0.83
N ASN A 454 5.91 15.65 0.34
CA ASN A 454 6.15 17.08 0.47
C ASN A 454 7.61 17.50 0.21
N ARG A 455 8.52 16.53 -0.03
CA ARG A 455 9.97 16.73 -0.21
C ARG A 455 10.65 17.35 1.02
N ASP A 456 10.16 17.02 2.21
CA ASP A 456 10.77 17.45 3.47
C ASP A 456 11.78 16.40 3.96
N TYR A 457 12.92 16.35 3.29
CA TYR A 457 13.95 15.34 3.54
C TYR A 457 14.60 15.47 4.92
N LEU A 458 14.51 16.63 5.57
CA LEU A 458 14.97 16.83 6.94
C LEU A 458 13.96 16.22 7.93
N ALA A 459 12.66 16.47 7.77
CA ALA A 459 11.64 15.80 8.57
C ALA A 459 11.67 14.27 8.39
N MET A 460 11.84 13.79 7.14
CA MET A 460 12.05 12.35 6.85
C MET A 460 13.21 11.72 7.64
N CYS A 461 14.28 12.48 7.88
CA CYS A 461 15.42 12.00 8.65
C CYS A 461 15.07 11.82 10.14
N TYR A 462 14.25 12.71 10.72
CA TYR A 462 13.75 12.56 12.08
C TYR A 462 12.74 11.40 12.21
N ASP A 463 11.95 11.11 11.19
CA ASP A 463 11.04 9.96 11.20
C ASP A 463 11.77 8.63 11.42
N TYR A 464 13.04 8.51 11.02
CA TYR A 464 13.80 7.28 11.24
C TYR A 464 13.99 6.94 12.73
N TYR A 465 13.94 7.91 13.64
CA TYR A 465 13.88 7.63 15.08
C TYR A 465 12.48 7.14 15.49
N THR A 466 11.42 7.81 15.00
CA THR A 466 10.01 7.50 15.28
C THR A 466 9.57 6.13 14.72
N LEU A 467 10.20 5.71 13.62
CA LEU A 467 10.05 4.40 12.98
C LEU A 467 10.92 3.31 13.63
N GLU A 468 11.68 3.64 14.68
CA GLU A 468 12.66 2.75 15.35
C GLU A 468 13.78 2.25 14.40
N PHE A 469 13.97 2.92 13.26
CA PHE A 469 14.94 2.57 12.23
C PHE A 469 16.37 3.00 12.55
N MET A 470 16.53 4.02 13.40
CA MET A 470 17.82 4.53 13.84
C MET A 470 17.80 4.90 15.32
N ASP A 471 18.94 4.73 15.99
CA ASP A 471 19.11 5.17 17.38
C ASP A 471 19.23 6.71 17.45
N PRO A 472 18.53 7.39 18.38
CA PRO A 472 18.60 8.85 18.55
C PRO A 472 20.00 9.46 18.80
N SER A 473 21.02 8.64 19.06
CA SER A 473 22.42 9.09 19.17
C SER A 473 23.14 9.29 17.83
N VAL A 474 22.58 8.82 16.70
CA VAL A 474 23.17 8.92 15.37
C VAL A 474 22.63 10.15 14.64
N ASP A 475 23.48 11.05 14.15
CA ASP A 475 23.03 12.20 13.35
C ASP A 475 22.56 11.77 11.95
N THR A 476 21.25 11.86 11.72
CA THR A 476 20.60 11.58 10.43
C THR A 476 20.72 12.72 9.41
N THR A 477 21.12 13.94 9.80
CA THR A 477 21.15 15.12 8.91
C THR A 477 21.93 14.89 7.59
N PRO A 478 23.06 14.16 7.58
CA PRO A 478 23.80 13.84 6.34
C PRO A 478 23.06 12.94 5.34
N ILE A 479 21.92 12.34 5.71
CA ILE A 479 21.10 11.49 4.83
C ILE A 479 20.23 12.34 3.90
N ALA A 480 19.77 13.51 4.35
CA ALA A 480 18.83 14.36 3.60
C ALA A 480 19.30 14.75 2.17
N PRO A 481 20.59 15.09 1.92
CA PRO A 481 21.07 15.35 0.55
C PRO A 481 21.00 14.13 -0.37
N ALA A 482 21.16 12.91 0.17
CA ALA A 482 21.05 11.68 -0.62
C ALA A 482 19.59 11.36 -0.97
N LEU A 483 18.66 11.60 -0.02
CA LEU A 483 17.22 11.52 -0.28
C LEU A 483 16.80 12.55 -1.35
N ALA A 484 17.28 13.79 -1.25
CA ALA A 484 17.03 14.83 -2.24
C ALA A 484 17.55 14.42 -3.63
N ALA A 485 18.80 13.97 -3.74
CA ALA A 485 19.39 13.51 -5.00
C ALA A 485 18.61 12.36 -5.66
N PHE A 486 17.96 11.50 -4.87
CA PHE A 486 17.12 10.42 -5.37
C PHE A 486 15.70 10.91 -5.75
N PHE A 487 15.02 11.64 -4.88
CA PHE A 487 13.60 12.00 -5.03
C PHE A 487 13.32 13.33 -5.73
N ASP A 488 14.32 14.19 -5.99
CA ASP A 488 14.07 15.46 -6.68
C ASP A 488 13.91 15.33 -8.19
N ASN A 489 14.61 14.35 -8.79
CA ASN A 489 14.64 14.11 -10.24
C ASN A 489 13.31 13.59 -10.81
N ASP A 490 12.64 12.70 -10.07
CA ASP A 490 11.34 12.14 -10.43
C ASP A 490 10.24 12.61 -9.45
N SER A 491 8.98 12.53 -9.86
CA SER A 491 7.89 12.67 -8.88
C SER A 491 7.77 11.38 -8.09
N VAL A 492 7.64 11.47 -6.76
CA VAL A 492 7.41 10.29 -5.88
C VAL A 492 6.20 9.47 -6.36
N SER A 493 5.16 10.13 -6.84
CA SER A 493 3.97 9.48 -7.42
C SER A 493 4.21 8.76 -8.75
N GLN A 494 5.38 8.91 -9.38
CA GLN A 494 5.80 8.24 -10.61
C GLN A 494 6.81 7.10 -10.35
N LEU A 495 7.33 6.98 -9.13
CA LEU A 495 8.18 5.86 -8.72
C LEU A 495 7.32 4.67 -8.29
N ASN A 496 7.77 3.46 -8.63
CA ASN A 496 7.22 2.22 -8.09
C ASN A 496 7.78 2.03 -6.67
N PHE A 497 6.98 1.49 -5.75
CA PHE A 497 7.39 1.16 -4.38
C PHE A 497 8.65 0.30 -4.34
N ARG A 498 8.77 -0.72 -5.22
CA ARG A 498 10.02 -1.51 -5.33
C ARG A 498 11.23 -0.64 -5.66
N ALA A 499 11.10 0.34 -6.54
CA ALA A 499 12.19 1.26 -6.90
C ALA A 499 12.55 2.21 -5.76
N ILE A 500 11.56 2.62 -4.95
CA ILE A 500 11.78 3.41 -3.73
C ILE A 500 12.56 2.58 -2.70
N VAL A 501 12.16 1.33 -2.44
CA VAL A 501 12.86 0.43 -1.50
C VAL A 501 14.29 0.12 -1.99
N ASP A 502 14.47 -0.18 -3.27
CA ASP A 502 15.78 -0.43 -3.87
C ASP A 502 16.71 0.80 -3.82
N GLY A 503 16.18 1.98 -4.14
CA GLY A 503 16.93 3.24 -4.13
C GLY A 503 17.30 3.71 -2.73
N LEU A 504 16.35 3.61 -1.78
CA LEU A 504 16.63 3.84 -0.37
C LEU A 504 17.68 2.87 0.15
N GLY A 505 17.61 1.57 -0.19
CA GLY A 505 18.61 0.58 0.21
C GLY A 505 20.06 1.04 -0.04
N GLY A 506 20.36 1.56 -1.23
CA GLY A 506 21.69 2.08 -1.57
C GLY A 506 22.16 3.28 -0.74
N VAL A 507 21.24 4.07 -0.19
CA VAL A 507 21.53 5.15 0.78
C VAL A 507 21.66 4.58 2.20
N LEU A 508 20.74 3.70 2.58
CA LEU A 508 20.62 3.14 3.93
C LEU A 508 21.79 2.22 4.31
N PHE A 509 22.40 1.51 3.35
CA PHE A 509 23.61 0.69 3.60
C PHE A 509 24.83 1.49 4.09
N GLN A 510 24.81 2.82 4.01
CA GLN A 510 25.89 3.69 4.50
C GLN A 510 25.73 4.07 5.99
N TYR A 511 24.60 3.70 6.62
CA TYR A 511 24.23 4.07 7.98
C TYR A 511 23.80 2.84 8.80
N PRO A 512 23.87 2.88 10.14
CA PRO A 512 23.56 1.72 11.01
C PRO A 512 22.04 1.52 11.18
N PHE A 513 21.33 1.33 10.07
CA PHE A 513 19.88 1.17 10.03
C PHE A 513 19.45 -0.20 10.60
N ARG A 514 18.36 -0.23 11.37
CA ARG A 514 17.80 -1.46 11.95
C ARG A 514 16.31 -1.50 11.68
N VAL A 515 15.82 -2.47 10.90
CA VAL A 515 14.38 -2.56 10.57
C VAL A 515 13.68 -3.50 11.56
N PRO A 516 12.76 -3.04 12.42
CA PRO A 516 11.93 -3.94 13.23
C PRO A 516 11.17 -4.94 12.36
N ALA A 517 11.06 -6.18 12.83
CA ALA A 517 10.56 -7.31 12.03
C ALA A 517 9.19 -7.06 11.38
N TYR A 518 8.27 -6.35 12.05
CA TYR A 518 6.97 -6.05 11.49
C TYR A 518 7.03 -5.10 10.28
N TYR A 519 7.99 -4.16 10.20
CA TYR A 519 8.16 -3.33 9.01
C TYR A 519 8.63 -4.14 7.81
N ALA A 520 9.51 -5.15 7.99
CA ALA A 520 9.90 -6.04 6.91
C ALA A 520 8.68 -6.82 6.34
N LEU A 521 7.73 -7.21 7.21
CA LEU A 521 6.46 -7.82 6.80
C LEU A 521 5.54 -6.83 6.06
N ILE A 522 5.51 -5.55 6.46
CA ILE A 522 4.78 -4.49 5.73
C ILE A 522 5.38 -4.28 4.34
N LEU A 523 6.70 -4.15 4.25
CA LEU A 523 7.42 -3.98 2.97
C LEU A 523 7.17 -5.17 2.03
N ARG A 524 7.17 -6.40 2.55
CA ARG A 524 6.78 -7.61 1.80
C ARG A 524 5.36 -7.49 1.26
N SER A 525 4.38 -7.27 2.13
CA SER A 525 2.96 -7.20 1.77
C SER A 525 2.68 -6.18 0.65
N LEU A 526 3.24 -4.98 0.79
CA LEU A 526 3.12 -3.91 -0.21
C LEU A 526 3.85 -4.23 -1.53
N THR A 527 5.02 -4.86 -1.47
CA THR A 527 5.79 -5.25 -2.67
C THR A 527 5.07 -6.34 -3.47
N VAL A 528 4.47 -7.34 -2.80
CA VAL A 528 3.69 -8.41 -3.43
C VAL A 528 2.46 -7.84 -4.15
N LEU A 529 1.75 -6.93 -3.51
CA LEU A 529 0.56 -6.28 -4.10
C LEU A 529 0.92 -5.35 -5.27
N GLU A 530 1.99 -4.56 -5.16
CA GLU A 530 2.46 -3.76 -6.30
C GLU A 530 2.93 -4.65 -7.46
N GLY A 531 3.59 -5.77 -7.18
CA GLY A 531 3.96 -6.76 -8.21
C GLY A 531 2.77 -7.28 -9.00
N LEU A 532 1.70 -7.68 -8.30
CA LEU A 532 0.43 -8.10 -8.92
C LEU A 532 -0.24 -6.95 -9.69
N ALA A 533 -0.20 -5.73 -9.16
CA ALA A 533 -0.73 -4.56 -9.84
C ALA A 533 0.01 -4.26 -11.15
N LEU A 534 1.35 -4.36 -11.15
CA LEU A 534 2.20 -4.15 -12.32
C LEU A 534 2.05 -5.23 -13.40
N THR A 535 1.62 -6.44 -13.04
CA THR A 535 1.26 -7.45 -14.06
C THR A 535 -0.01 -7.11 -14.82
N ALA A 536 -0.94 -6.36 -14.22
CA ALA A 536 -2.20 -5.96 -14.84
C ALA A 536 -2.16 -4.55 -15.47
N ASP A 537 -1.50 -3.59 -14.81
CA ASP A 537 -1.22 -2.24 -15.32
C ASP A 537 0.27 -1.89 -15.13
N PRO A 538 1.09 -1.92 -16.19
CA PRO A 538 2.51 -1.56 -16.12
C PRO A 538 2.80 -0.13 -15.65
N ASN A 539 1.79 0.75 -15.64
CA ASN A 539 1.91 2.13 -15.15
C ASN A 539 1.42 2.28 -13.69
N TYR A 540 1.08 1.19 -13.01
CA TYR A 540 0.57 1.25 -11.64
C TYR A 540 1.59 1.90 -10.68
N LYS A 541 1.11 2.74 -9.75
CA LYS A 541 1.91 3.46 -8.76
C LYS A 541 1.26 3.35 -7.37
N LEU A 542 1.83 2.52 -6.50
CA LEU A 542 1.25 2.27 -5.17
C LEU A 542 1.11 3.54 -4.33
N ILE A 543 2.17 4.37 -4.26
CA ILE A 543 2.15 5.60 -3.46
C ILE A 543 1.10 6.60 -3.97
N ALA A 544 0.92 6.72 -5.29
CA ALA A 544 -0.09 7.62 -5.86
C ALA A 544 -1.53 7.19 -5.51
N ARG A 545 -1.78 5.88 -5.35
CA ARG A 545 -3.07 5.33 -4.92
C ARG A 545 -3.27 5.42 -3.40
N ALA A 546 -2.20 5.29 -2.62
CA ALA A 546 -2.24 5.39 -1.17
C ALA A 546 -2.38 6.84 -0.64
N TYR A 547 -1.82 7.83 -1.35
CA TYR A 547 -1.74 9.20 -0.86
C TYR A 547 -3.10 9.87 -0.61
N PRO A 548 -4.14 9.74 -1.47
CA PRO A 548 -5.50 10.24 -1.18
C PRO A 548 -6.07 9.77 0.16
N TYR A 549 -5.84 8.49 0.49
CA TYR A 549 -6.29 7.91 1.75
C TYR A 549 -5.52 8.47 2.96
N MET A 550 -4.19 8.66 2.83
CA MET A 550 -3.36 9.27 3.89
C MET A 550 -3.70 10.76 4.09
N ALA A 551 -3.90 11.51 3.01
CA ALA A 551 -4.34 12.91 3.05
C ALA A 551 -5.70 13.06 3.75
N ARG A 552 -6.66 12.16 3.45
CA ARG A 552 -7.93 12.06 4.19
C ARG A 552 -7.69 11.83 5.68
N ARG A 553 -6.84 10.86 6.06
CA ARG A 553 -6.56 10.53 7.47
C ARG A 553 -5.97 11.72 8.25
N LEU A 554 -5.04 12.49 7.67
CA LEU A 554 -4.50 13.71 8.31
C LEU A 554 -5.58 14.75 8.65
N LEU A 555 -6.59 14.89 7.77
CA LEU A 555 -7.68 15.84 7.99
C LEU A 555 -8.67 15.30 9.05
N THR A 556 -9.05 14.03 8.97
CA THR A 556 -10.18 13.47 9.74
C THR A 556 -9.81 12.72 11.01
N ASP A 557 -8.60 12.17 11.17
CA ASP A 557 -8.21 11.45 12.40
C ASP A 557 -7.89 12.43 13.55
N PRO A 558 -8.49 12.29 14.74
CA PRO A 558 -8.16 13.10 15.91
C PRO A 558 -6.84 12.72 16.62
N ALA A 559 -6.14 11.66 16.21
CA ALA A 559 -4.91 11.18 16.86
C ALA A 559 -3.84 12.29 17.01
N PRO A 560 -3.28 12.52 18.22
CA PRO A 560 -2.31 13.60 18.48
C PRO A 560 -1.10 13.59 17.52
N GLU A 561 -0.61 12.42 17.15
CA GLU A 561 0.53 12.21 16.26
C GLU A 561 0.22 12.70 14.83
N LEU A 562 -1.00 12.45 14.34
CA LEU A 562 -1.46 12.94 13.04
C LEU A 562 -1.80 14.42 13.07
N ARG A 563 -2.20 14.96 14.23
CA ARG A 563 -2.37 16.41 14.42
C ARG A 563 -1.04 17.17 14.42
N ALA A 564 0.00 16.62 15.06
CA ALA A 564 1.38 17.14 14.94
C ALA A 564 1.86 17.09 13.48
N SER A 565 1.74 15.93 12.82
CA SER A 565 2.10 15.76 11.40
C SER A 565 1.36 16.73 10.47
N PHE A 566 0.09 17.02 10.77
CA PHE A 566 -0.67 18.04 10.05
C PHE A 566 -0.15 19.45 10.32
N GLU A 567 0.16 19.79 11.57
CA GLU A 567 0.74 21.08 11.97
C GLU A 567 2.05 21.36 11.24
N ASP A 568 3.01 20.43 11.29
CA ASP A 568 4.33 20.54 10.64
C ASP A 568 4.20 20.67 9.11
N LEU A 569 3.21 20.03 8.52
CA LEU A 569 2.91 20.15 7.09
C LEU A 569 2.38 21.54 6.72
N ILE A 570 1.48 22.12 7.52
CA ILE A 570 0.85 23.41 7.21
C ILE A 570 1.57 24.63 7.80
N LEU A 571 2.50 24.47 8.75
CA LEU A 571 3.28 25.56 9.35
C LEU A 571 4.79 25.40 9.10
N VAL A 572 5.46 26.47 8.68
CA VAL A 572 6.93 26.59 8.75
C VAL A 572 7.26 27.99 9.28
N ASP A 573 8.16 28.08 10.27
CA ASP A 573 8.54 29.33 10.96
C ASP A 573 7.33 30.17 11.44
N GLY A 574 6.27 29.50 11.91
CA GLY A 574 5.02 30.14 12.33
C GLY A 574 4.22 30.77 11.18
N ARG A 575 4.50 30.44 9.92
CA ARG A 575 3.76 30.90 8.73
C ARG A 575 3.01 29.74 8.09
N MET A 576 1.77 30.02 7.67
CA MET A 576 0.90 29.01 7.07
C MET A 576 1.25 28.76 5.59
N ARG A 577 1.54 27.50 5.24
CA ARG A 577 1.80 27.02 3.88
C ARG A 577 0.48 26.66 3.20
N TRP A 578 -0.31 27.66 2.82
CA TRP A 578 -1.66 27.44 2.29
C TRP A 578 -1.72 26.43 1.11
N SER A 579 -0.70 26.40 0.24
CA SER A 579 -0.63 25.43 -0.86
C SER A 579 -0.55 23.96 -0.42
N ARG A 580 -0.03 23.67 0.78
CA ARG A 580 -0.06 22.32 1.35
C ARG A 580 -1.48 21.93 1.78
N LEU A 581 -2.24 22.87 2.34
CA LEU A 581 -3.64 22.67 2.69
C LEU A 581 -4.54 22.53 1.45
N GLU A 582 -4.29 23.30 0.37
CA GLU A 582 -4.96 23.12 -0.93
C GLU A 582 -4.76 21.70 -1.46
N ASN A 583 -3.51 21.24 -1.52
CA ASN A 583 -3.17 19.90 -2.00
C ASN A 583 -3.79 18.80 -1.11
N LEU A 584 -3.84 18.97 0.22
CA LEU A 584 -4.52 18.02 1.11
C LEU A 584 -6.02 17.89 0.78
N PHE A 585 -6.72 19.02 0.59
CA PHE A 585 -8.14 18.97 0.23
C PHE A 585 -8.35 18.32 -1.13
N GLU A 586 -7.56 18.69 -2.15
CA GLU A 586 -7.66 18.09 -3.48
C GLU A 586 -7.42 16.57 -3.43
N GLU A 587 -6.36 16.13 -2.76
CA GLU A 587 -5.97 14.72 -2.73
C GLU A 587 -6.89 13.88 -1.83
N SER A 588 -7.33 14.42 -0.68
CA SER A 588 -8.34 13.74 0.14
C SER A 588 -9.66 13.53 -0.61
N SER A 589 -10.05 14.47 -1.49
CA SER A 589 -11.28 14.36 -2.29
C SER A 589 -11.26 13.23 -3.33
N LYS A 590 -10.08 12.65 -3.60
CA LYS A 590 -9.89 11.50 -4.49
C LYS A 590 -10.05 10.16 -3.75
N SER A 591 -10.19 10.16 -2.43
CA SER A 591 -10.42 8.95 -1.62
C SER A 591 -11.90 8.54 -1.65
N GLN A 592 -12.19 7.24 -1.84
CA GLN A 592 -13.57 6.74 -1.90
C GLN A 592 -14.39 7.07 -0.65
N ASP A 593 -13.76 6.99 0.53
CA ASP A 593 -14.38 7.25 1.84
C ASP A 593 -14.29 8.73 2.26
N TYR A 594 -14.14 9.67 1.32
CA TYR A 594 -14.08 11.09 1.62
C TYR A 594 -15.47 11.67 1.91
N ASP A 595 -15.76 11.84 3.20
CA ASP A 595 -16.89 12.63 3.67
C ASP A 595 -16.40 14.01 4.15
N PRO A 596 -16.55 15.07 3.34
CA PRO A 596 -16.14 16.42 3.74
C PRO A 596 -16.94 16.97 4.93
N ALA A 597 -18.09 16.39 5.28
CA ALA A 597 -18.77 16.76 6.51
C ALA A 597 -17.87 16.49 7.73
N GLN A 598 -17.01 15.46 7.70
CA GLN A 598 -16.10 15.10 8.81
C GLN A 598 -15.05 16.16 9.15
N LEU A 599 -14.86 17.19 8.32
CA LEU A 599 -13.90 18.28 8.59
C LEU A 599 -14.23 19.11 9.84
N TRP A 600 -15.43 18.94 10.43
CA TRP A 600 -15.71 19.44 11.78
C TRP A 600 -14.69 18.91 12.82
N LEU A 601 -14.10 17.72 12.63
CA LEU A 601 -13.06 17.15 13.49
C LEU A 601 -11.76 17.97 13.46
N LEU A 602 -11.38 18.48 12.27
CA LEU A 602 -10.22 19.36 12.12
C LEU A 602 -10.51 20.73 12.74
N ALA A 603 -11.69 21.30 12.48
CA ALA A 603 -12.12 22.55 13.09
C ALA A 603 -12.19 22.45 14.62
N GLU A 604 -12.64 21.31 15.15
CA GLU A 604 -12.66 21.02 16.58
C GLU A 604 -11.25 21.04 17.19
N TRP A 605 -10.27 20.40 16.54
CA TRP A 605 -8.88 20.42 16.98
C TRP A 605 -8.28 21.83 16.92
N VAL A 606 -8.48 22.57 15.84
CA VAL A 606 -8.02 23.97 15.71
C VAL A 606 -8.54 24.84 16.85
N CYS A 607 -9.81 24.64 17.26
CA CYS A 607 -10.45 25.39 18.34
C CYS A 607 -10.13 24.85 19.75
N SER A 608 -9.33 23.80 19.87
CA SER A 608 -8.82 23.22 21.13
C SER A 608 -7.46 23.81 21.51
N GLU A 609 -6.96 23.49 22.71
CA GLU A 609 -5.59 23.85 23.11
C GLU A 609 -4.51 23.23 22.21
N GLY A 610 -4.76 22.05 21.62
CA GLY A 610 -3.83 21.43 20.67
C GLY A 610 -3.61 22.26 19.41
N GLY A 611 -4.66 22.90 18.87
CA GLY A 611 -4.58 23.74 17.68
C GLY A 611 -4.07 25.17 17.92
N ARG A 612 -3.61 25.50 19.14
CA ARG A 612 -3.16 26.84 19.51
C ARG A 612 -2.01 27.39 18.65
N PRO A 613 -1.00 26.60 18.21
CA PRO A 613 0.04 27.10 17.30
C PRO A 613 -0.52 27.52 15.93
N VAL A 614 -1.51 26.78 15.42
CA VAL A 614 -2.15 27.02 14.11
C VAL A 614 -3.14 28.19 14.14
N ARG A 615 -3.83 28.45 15.26
CA ARG A 615 -4.90 29.48 15.37
C ARG A 615 -4.49 30.84 14.82
N LYS A 616 -3.33 31.39 15.22
CA LYS A 616 -2.89 32.73 14.80
C LYS A 616 -2.43 32.82 13.33
N PRO A 617 -1.59 31.91 12.81
CA PRO A 617 -1.30 31.82 11.38
C PRO A 617 -2.58 31.68 10.53
N LEU A 618 -3.51 30.82 10.96
CA LEU A 618 -4.80 30.63 10.29
C LEU A 618 -5.64 31.91 10.31
N ALA A 619 -5.74 32.62 11.44
CA ALA A 619 -6.44 33.91 11.52
C ALA A 619 -5.89 34.92 10.51
N SER A 620 -4.57 35.05 10.40
CA SER A 620 -3.90 35.93 9.42
C SER A 620 -4.25 35.57 7.97
N GLU A 621 -4.26 34.28 7.61
CA GLU A 621 -4.66 33.89 6.25
C GLU A 621 -6.17 34.06 6.02
N LEU A 622 -7.05 33.69 6.97
CA LEU A 622 -8.49 33.92 6.86
C LEU A 622 -8.82 35.40 6.66
N VAL A 623 -8.12 36.31 7.35
CA VAL A 623 -8.22 37.76 7.12
C VAL A 623 -7.87 38.14 5.68
N ARG A 624 -6.85 37.54 5.07
CA ARG A 624 -6.49 37.78 3.66
C ARG A 624 -7.55 37.26 2.70
N LEU A 625 -8.04 36.04 2.92
CA LEU A 625 -9.04 35.38 2.08
C LEU A 625 -10.38 36.13 2.11
N VAL A 626 -10.87 36.43 3.31
CA VAL A 626 -12.11 37.18 3.50
C VAL A 626 -11.99 38.59 2.92
N ASP A 627 -10.88 39.29 3.18
CA ASP A 627 -10.68 40.64 2.64
C ASP A 627 -10.62 40.68 1.11
N ALA A 628 -9.92 39.73 0.48
CA ALA A 628 -9.86 39.62 -0.98
C ALA A 628 -11.23 39.32 -1.61
N THR A 629 -12.04 38.48 -0.94
CA THR A 629 -13.43 38.22 -1.33
C THR A 629 -14.30 39.47 -1.19
N ILE A 630 -14.16 40.21 -0.09
CA ILE A 630 -14.84 41.49 0.12
C ILE A 630 -14.43 42.51 -0.96
N THR A 631 -13.14 42.74 -1.22
CA THR A 631 -12.68 43.73 -2.22
C THR A 631 -13.09 43.36 -3.64
N SER A 632 -13.03 42.08 -4.00
CA SER A 632 -13.46 41.59 -5.31
C SER A 632 -14.96 41.82 -5.54
N ASN A 633 -15.80 41.40 -4.58
CA ASN A 633 -17.25 41.59 -4.66
C ASN A 633 -17.65 43.08 -4.70
N VAL A 634 -17.05 43.91 -3.86
CA VAL A 634 -17.32 45.37 -3.83
C VAL A 634 -16.87 46.03 -5.14
N ARG A 635 -15.71 45.65 -5.70
CA ARG A 635 -15.26 46.17 -7.00
C ARG A 635 -16.22 45.78 -8.13
N GLN A 636 -16.71 44.54 -8.12
CA GLN A 636 -17.70 44.09 -9.09
C GLN A 636 -19.01 44.91 -8.98
N GLN A 637 -19.57 45.05 -7.77
CA GLN A 637 -20.78 45.88 -7.55
C GLN A 637 -20.58 47.34 -7.98
N LEU A 638 -19.39 47.93 -7.73
CA LEU A 638 -19.06 49.29 -8.18
C LEU A 638 -18.94 49.38 -9.71
N GLN A 639 -18.37 48.37 -10.38
CA GLN A 639 -18.30 48.32 -11.83
C GLN A 639 -19.70 48.20 -12.46
N GLU A 640 -20.55 47.34 -11.90
CA GLU A 640 -21.95 47.15 -12.33
C GLU A 640 -22.79 48.43 -12.15
N ARG A 641 -22.64 49.14 -11.02
CA ARG A 641 -23.38 50.39 -10.74
C ARG A 641 -22.86 51.61 -11.50
N SER A 642 -21.56 51.70 -11.76
CA SER A 642 -20.95 52.88 -12.41
C SER A 642 -20.74 52.74 -13.91
N GLY A 643 -20.84 51.53 -14.46
CA GLY A 643 -20.46 51.21 -15.84
C GLY A 643 -18.95 51.33 -16.13
N SER A 644 -18.12 51.63 -15.13
CA SER A 644 -16.69 51.94 -15.32
C SER A 644 -15.79 51.04 -14.47
N ALA A 645 -15.16 50.07 -15.12
CA ALA A 645 -14.13 49.22 -14.52
C ALA A 645 -12.92 50.05 -14.01
N ALA A 646 -12.57 51.14 -14.70
CA ALA A 646 -11.48 52.02 -14.30
C ALA A 646 -11.80 52.80 -13.02
N LEU A 647 -13.06 53.24 -12.83
CA LEU A 647 -13.51 53.86 -11.59
C LEU A 647 -13.45 52.84 -10.44
N ALA A 648 -14.03 51.65 -10.64
CA ALA A 648 -14.06 50.60 -9.63
C ALA A 648 -12.64 50.16 -9.19
N ALA A 649 -11.71 50.00 -10.14
CA ALA A 649 -10.32 49.66 -9.85
C ALA A 649 -9.53 50.81 -9.17
N ARG A 650 -9.92 52.07 -9.37
CA ARG A 650 -9.32 53.22 -8.66
C ARG A 650 -9.85 53.37 -7.24
N LEU A 651 -11.13 53.09 -7.00
CA LEU A 651 -11.76 53.12 -5.67
C LEU A 651 -11.35 51.92 -4.81
N VAL A 652 -11.30 50.72 -5.41
CA VAL A 652 -10.92 49.47 -4.76
C VAL A 652 -9.81 48.80 -5.57
N PRO A 653 -8.54 49.20 -5.41
CA PRO A 653 -7.43 48.58 -6.13
C PRO A 653 -7.32 47.08 -5.79
N ALA A 654 -6.92 46.27 -6.78
CA ALA A 654 -6.65 44.85 -6.57
C ALA A 654 -5.38 44.67 -5.74
N GLN A 655 -5.43 43.73 -4.79
CA GLN A 655 -4.25 43.34 -4.02
C GLN A 655 -3.34 42.43 -4.87
N PRO A 656 -2.03 42.38 -4.60
CA PRO A 656 -1.21 41.25 -5.01
C PRO A 656 -1.90 39.96 -4.56
N ASP A 657 -1.92 38.96 -5.44
CA ASP A 657 -2.49 37.63 -5.20
C ASP A 657 -4.00 37.57 -4.89
N GLU A 658 -4.76 38.67 -5.06
CA GLU A 658 -6.20 38.73 -4.79
C GLU A 658 -7.00 37.62 -5.51
N ARG A 659 -6.65 37.33 -6.78
CA ARG A 659 -7.30 36.26 -7.55
C ARG A 659 -7.13 34.89 -6.89
N GLN A 660 -5.93 34.60 -6.39
CA GLN A 660 -5.61 33.36 -5.71
C GLN A 660 -6.33 33.31 -4.35
N SER A 661 -6.33 34.41 -3.58
CA SER A 661 -7.09 34.51 -2.32
C SER A 661 -8.60 34.31 -2.51
N VAL A 662 -9.20 34.83 -3.59
CA VAL A 662 -10.62 34.59 -3.92
C VAL A 662 -10.88 33.13 -4.31
N GLN A 663 -9.99 32.50 -5.08
CA GLN A 663 -10.09 31.07 -5.41
C GLN A 663 -10.00 30.20 -4.14
N ARG A 664 -9.06 30.51 -3.24
CA ARG A 664 -8.86 29.86 -1.94
C ARG A 664 -10.07 30.01 -1.01
N SER A 665 -10.65 31.20 -0.96
CA SER A 665 -11.88 31.46 -0.21
C SER A 665 -13.05 30.62 -0.74
N ARG A 666 -13.13 30.38 -2.06
CA ARG A 666 -14.14 29.50 -2.67
C ARG A 666 -13.89 28.04 -2.35
N LEU A 667 -12.65 27.55 -2.52
CA LEU A 667 -12.27 26.18 -2.15
C LEU A 667 -12.68 25.87 -0.70
N LEU A 668 -12.27 26.72 0.25
CA LEU A 668 -12.60 26.53 1.67
C LEU A 668 -14.12 26.57 1.91
N TRP A 669 -14.83 27.47 1.23
CA TRP A 669 -16.29 27.57 1.35
C TRP A 669 -17.01 26.33 0.81
N ASP A 670 -16.65 25.88 -0.39
CA ASP A 670 -17.25 24.71 -1.04
C ASP A 670 -16.98 23.44 -0.20
N VAL A 671 -15.77 23.33 0.36
CA VAL A 671 -15.38 22.25 1.28
C VAL A 671 -16.19 22.27 2.58
N LEU A 672 -16.36 23.44 3.23
CA LEU A 672 -17.11 23.57 4.48
C LEU A 672 -18.65 23.50 4.31
N THR A 673 -19.19 23.83 3.13
CA THR A 673 -20.64 23.82 2.85
C THR A 673 -21.11 22.60 2.07
N SER A 674 -20.21 21.74 1.61
CA SER A 674 -20.53 20.49 0.89
C SER A 674 -21.58 19.60 1.58
N GLY A 675 -21.61 19.59 2.92
CA GLY A 675 -22.61 18.86 3.72
C GLY A 675 -24.05 19.36 3.59
N ALA A 676 -24.27 20.60 3.15
CA ALA A 676 -25.61 21.18 2.88
C ALA A 676 -26.18 20.80 1.51
N GLY A 677 -25.42 20.08 0.68
CA GLY A 677 -25.74 19.85 -0.73
C GLY A 677 -25.13 20.91 -1.66
N ARG A 678 -25.14 20.62 -2.97
CA ARG A 678 -24.46 21.47 -3.97
C ARG A 678 -25.16 22.83 -4.13
N GLY A 679 -24.37 23.91 -4.00
CA GLY A 679 -24.74 25.23 -4.50
C GLY A 679 -25.04 26.31 -3.46
N VAL A 680 -24.65 26.13 -2.19
CA VAL A 680 -24.75 27.19 -1.17
C VAL A 680 -23.86 28.38 -1.59
N ALA A 681 -24.48 29.47 -2.06
CA ALA A 681 -23.75 30.64 -2.51
C ALA A 681 -23.08 31.37 -1.33
N MET A 682 -21.81 31.77 -1.52
CA MET A 682 -21.12 32.62 -0.53
C MET A 682 -21.92 33.92 -0.31
N PRO A 683 -22.17 34.35 0.95
CA PRO A 683 -22.89 35.59 1.23
C PRO A 683 -22.29 36.79 0.50
N GLN A 684 -23.13 37.75 0.13
CA GLN A 684 -22.70 39.01 -0.44
C GLN A 684 -22.55 40.08 0.65
N VAL A 685 -21.50 40.89 0.51
CA VAL A 685 -21.20 42.01 1.40
C VAL A 685 -21.98 43.22 0.92
N SER A 686 -22.63 43.93 1.84
CA SER A 686 -23.29 45.21 1.55
C SER A 686 -22.25 46.30 1.33
N THR A 687 -22.48 47.14 0.32
CA THR A 687 -21.72 48.37 0.12
C THR A 687 -22.19 49.44 1.11
N GLY A 688 -21.29 49.86 2.01
CA GLY A 688 -21.54 50.91 3.00
C GLY A 688 -21.36 52.32 2.41
N LEU A 689 -21.20 53.31 3.30
CA LEU A 689 -21.01 54.71 2.93
C LEU A 689 -19.80 54.88 1.99
N PHE A 690 -19.94 55.70 0.95
CA PHE A 690 -18.96 55.87 -0.15
C PHE A 690 -18.64 54.60 -0.97
N GLY A 691 -19.44 53.53 -0.84
CA GLY A 691 -19.24 52.29 -1.61
C GLY A 691 -18.17 51.36 -1.04
N LEU A 692 -17.73 51.59 0.20
CA LEU A 692 -16.83 50.69 0.94
C LEU A 692 -17.59 50.11 2.15
N PRO A 693 -17.40 48.82 2.50
CA PRO A 693 -18.03 48.21 3.67
C PRO A 693 -17.35 48.71 4.95
N GLY A 694 -18.12 49.24 5.90
CA GLY A 694 -17.63 49.69 7.19
C GLY A 694 -17.65 48.59 8.27
N PRO A 695 -17.39 48.95 9.54
CA PRO A 695 -17.36 48.01 10.65
C PRO A 695 -18.65 47.19 10.82
N ALA A 696 -19.81 47.82 10.63
CA ALA A 696 -21.12 47.17 10.76
C ALA A 696 -21.36 46.16 9.62
N GLU A 697 -21.00 46.52 8.38
CA GLU A 697 -21.11 45.64 7.22
C GLU A 697 -20.16 44.43 7.32
N VAL A 698 -18.93 44.63 7.83
CA VAL A 698 -17.98 43.53 8.11
C VAL A 698 -18.52 42.60 9.19
N GLN A 699 -19.04 43.14 10.30
CA GLN A 699 -19.63 42.33 11.38
C GLN A 699 -20.87 41.54 10.88
N GLN A 700 -21.75 42.18 10.09
CA GLN A 700 -22.92 41.54 9.49
C GLN A 700 -22.52 40.46 8.46
N TYR A 701 -21.41 40.65 7.75
CA TYR A 701 -20.90 39.64 6.82
C TYR A 701 -20.41 38.39 7.58
N ILE A 702 -19.65 38.58 8.66
CA ILE A 702 -19.13 37.48 9.48
C ILE A 702 -20.27 36.70 10.16
N SER A 703 -21.30 37.38 10.67
CA SER A 703 -22.46 36.69 11.26
C SER A 703 -23.28 35.91 10.22
N LYS A 704 -23.38 36.39 8.98
CA LYS A 704 -23.97 35.64 7.86
C LYS A 704 -23.15 34.38 7.52
N LEU A 705 -21.82 34.47 7.48
CA LEU A 705 -20.96 33.30 7.27
C LEU A 705 -21.16 32.26 8.38
N GLN A 706 -21.16 32.68 9.65
CA GLN A 706 -21.38 31.79 10.80
C GLN A 706 -22.75 31.10 10.76
N ALA A 707 -23.82 31.84 10.42
CA ALA A 707 -25.16 31.29 10.31
C ALA A 707 -25.22 30.17 9.24
N VAL A 708 -24.72 30.45 8.03
CA VAL A 708 -24.72 29.48 6.93
C VAL A 708 -23.84 28.26 7.23
N LEU A 709 -22.67 28.45 7.86
CA LEU A 709 -21.81 27.33 8.26
C LEU A 709 -22.44 26.46 9.36
N SER A 710 -23.16 27.06 10.30
CA SER A 710 -23.86 26.34 11.37
C SER A 710 -25.06 25.55 10.83
N GLU A 711 -25.79 26.13 9.87
CA GLU A 711 -26.88 25.44 9.14
C GLU A 711 -26.34 24.31 8.26
N SER A 712 -25.20 24.52 7.59
CA SER A 712 -24.60 23.56 6.66
C SER A 712 -23.95 22.36 7.34
N ALA A 713 -23.46 22.53 8.56
CA ALA A 713 -22.84 21.47 9.36
C ALA A 713 -23.18 21.68 10.84
N PRO A 714 -24.27 21.06 11.35
CA PRO A 714 -24.72 21.25 12.74
C PRO A 714 -23.66 20.96 13.81
N ARG A 715 -22.66 20.11 13.52
CA ARG A 715 -21.52 19.86 14.43
C ARG A 715 -20.58 21.05 14.55
N LEU A 716 -20.48 21.94 13.55
CA LEU A 716 -19.71 23.18 13.65
C LEU A 716 -20.31 24.17 14.64
N GLN A 717 -21.62 24.14 14.90
CA GLN A 717 -22.24 25.00 15.92
C GLN A 717 -21.58 24.79 17.30
N ALA A 718 -21.44 23.53 17.73
CA ALA A 718 -20.75 23.17 18.97
C ALA A 718 -19.24 23.50 18.95
N VAL A 719 -18.62 23.62 17.77
CA VAL A 719 -17.23 24.09 17.64
C VAL A 719 -17.14 25.61 17.81
N PHE A 720 -18.08 26.38 17.24
CA PHE A 720 -18.11 27.84 17.36
C PHE A 720 -18.34 28.32 18.81
N GLU A 721 -19.00 27.52 19.65
CA GLU A 721 -19.18 27.81 21.07
C GLU A 721 -17.89 27.65 21.91
N LYS A 722 -16.81 27.04 21.36
CA LYS A 722 -15.54 26.85 22.08
C LYS A 722 -14.74 28.15 22.24
N PRO A 723 -14.00 28.35 23.35
CA PRO A 723 -13.18 29.55 23.56
C PRO A 723 -12.17 29.84 22.45
N GLY A 724 -11.51 28.79 21.91
CA GLY A 724 -10.55 28.94 20.80
C GLY A 724 -11.20 29.37 19.48
N ALA A 725 -12.48 29.06 19.26
CA ALA A 725 -13.23 29.56 18.11
C ALA A 725 -13.54 31.05 18.28
N GLN A 726 -13.94 31.48 19.49
CA GLN A 726 -14.20 32.89 19.79
C GLN A 726 -12.94 33.76 19.68
N GLU A 727 -11.77 33.26 20.10
CA GLU A 727 -10.47 33.90 19.86
C GLU A 727 -10.20 34.04 18.36
N LEU A 728 -10.33 32.97 17.58
CA LEU A 728 -10.12 32.96 16.13
C LEU A 728 -11.07 33.95 15.41
N ILE A 729 -12.35 33.98 15.79
CA ILE A 729 -13.35 34.92 15.26
C ILE A 729 -12.96 36.36 15.58
N SER A 730 -12.54 36.64 16.82
CA SER A 730 -12.10 37.97 17.26
C SER A 730 -10.86 38.44 16.51
N ASP A 731 -9.85 37.58 16.35
CA ASP A 731 -8.62 37.90 15.60
C ASP A 731 -8.94 38.20 14.12
N VAL A 732 -9.85 37.43 13.50
CA VAL A 732 -10.30 37.69 12.12
C VAL A 732 -11.08 39.00 11.99
N GLN A 733 -12.01 39.27 12.91
CA GLN A 733 -12.74 40.55 12.96
C GLN A 733 -11.78 41.74 13.09
N TRP A 734 -10.83 41.67 14.02
CA TRP A 734 -9.86 42.73 14.27
C TRP A 734 -8.93 42.95 13.08
N GLY A 735 -8.40 41.89 12.46
CA GLY A 735 -7.56 41.99 11.28
C GLY A 735 -8.27 42.60 10.07
N LEU A 736 -9.57 42.30 9.88
CA LEU A 736 -10.39 42.91 8.84
C LEU A 736 -10.66 44.40 9.11
N LEU A 737 -10.94 44.77 10.37
CA LEU A 737 -11.12 46.18 10.77
C LEU A 737 -9.85 47.01 10.54
N GLN A 738 -8.67 46.48 10.89
CA GLN A 738 -7.38 47.12 10.60
C GLN A 738 -7.17 47.31 9.09
N ARG A 739 -7.44 46.27 8.30
CA ARG A 739 -7.33 46.30 6.84
C ARG A 739 -8.29 47.28 6.17
N PHE A 740 -9.50 47.46 6.71
CA PHE A 740 -10.44 48.49 6.31
C PHE A 740 -9.90 49.89 6.65
N ALA A 741 -9.52 50.13 7.91
CA ALA A 741 -9.03 51.42 8.37
C ALA A 741 -7.83 51.93 7.55
N ALA A 742 -6.86 51.04 7.27
CA ALA A 742 -5.73 51.35 6.40
C ALA A 742 -6.15 51.77 4.97
N ARG A 743 -7.23 51.18 4.45
CA ARG A 743 -7.81 51.51 3.13
C ARG A 743 -8.50 52.86 3.15
N SER A 744 -9.29 53.15 4.18
CA SER A 744 -9.96 54.44 4.37
C SER A 744 -8.96 55.58 4.51
N ILE A 745 -7.89 55.38 5.29
CA ILE A 745 -6.79 56.34 5.42
C ILE A 745 -6.13 56.57 4.06
N LYS A 746 -5.76 55.51 3.33
CA LYS A 746 -5.14 55.61 1.99
C LYS A 746 -6.05 56.26 0.94
N PHE A 747 -7.37 56.07 1.06
CA PHE A 747 -8.36 56.71 0.20
C PHE A 747 -8.48 58.21 0.50
N ILE A 748 -8.55 58.59 1.78
CA ILE A 748 -8.59 59.99 2.22
C ILE A 748 -7.30 60.72 1.85
N SER A 749 -6.12 60.11 2.05
CA SER A 749 -4.85 60.70 1.65
C SER A 749 -4.72 60.82 0.12
N GLY A 750 -5.16 59.80 -0.64
CA GLY A 750 -5.19 59.85 -2.11
C GLY A 750 -6.17 60.88 -2.67
N LEU A 751 -7.24 61.21 -1.93
CA LEU A 751 -8.11 62.35 -2.24
C LEU A 751 -7.42 63.69 -1.93
N GLN A 752 -6.64 63.79 -0.86
CA GLN A 752 -5.83 64.99 -0.57
C GLN A 752 -4.75 65.21 -1.63
N ASP A 753 -4.07 64.16 -2.10
CA ASP A 753 -3.12 64.24 -3.22
C ASP A 753 -3.81 64.62 -4.55
N SER A 754 -5.05 64.14 -4.77
CA SER A 754 -5.84 64.52 -5.95
C SER A 754 -6.35 65.97 -5.86
N ALA A 755 -6.61 66.49 -4.66
CA ALA A 755 -7.04 67.86 -4.43
C ALA A 755 -5.88 68.87 -4.48
N SER A 756 -4.70 68.51 -3.99
CA SER A 756 -3.49 69.35 -4.08
C SER A 756 -2.94 69.44 -5.52
N GLY A 757 -3.10 68.37 -6.31
CA GLY A 757 -2.79 68.37 -7.74
C GLY A 757 -3.73 69.23 -8.61
N ALA A 758 -4.89 69.66 -8.09
CA ALA A 758 -5.86 70.45 -8.85
C ALA A 758 -5.52 71.96 -8.97
N THR A 759 -4.47 72.42 -8.29
CA THR A 759 -4.07 73.84 -8.24
C THR A 759 -2.79 74.21 -9.03
N SER A 760 -2.21 73.28 -9.81
CA SER A 760 -1.01 73.56 -10.63
C SER A 760 -1.19 73.16 -12.10
N GLY A 761 -2.14 73.80 -12.78
CA GLY A 761 -2.40 73.61 -14.21
C GLY A 761 -1.66 74.60 -15.13
N THR A 762 -0.41 74.32 -15.50
CA THR A 762 0.21 74.87 -16.73
C THR A 762 1.22 73.90 -17.36
N ALA A 763 0.78 73.28 -18.45
CA ALA A 763 1.52 72.74 -19.60
C ALA A 763 3.03 72.40 -19.51
N ALA A 764 3.34 71.12 -19.72
CA ALA A 764 4.47 70.68 -20.55
C ALA A 764 4.10 69.38 -21.28
N ALA A 765 4.32 69.33 -22.60
CA ALA A 765 3.98 68.18 -23.45
C ALA A 765 5.13 67.14 -23.50
N PRO A 766 4.86 65.86 -23.84
CA PRO A 766 5.85 64.79 -23.71
C PRO A 766 6.77 64.65 -24.94
N VAL A 767 8.05 64.37 -24.69
CA VAL A 767 9.00 63.92 -25.72
C VAL A 767 9.26 62.42 -25.56
N LYS A 768 9.11 61.66 -26.65
CA LYS A 768 9.52 60.26 -26.77
C LYS A 768 10.76 60.15 -27.66
N SER A 769 11.81 59.49 -27.18
CA SER A 769 12.88 58.87 -27.97
C SER A 769 13.57 57.80 -27.09
N THR A 770 13.23 56.51 -27.24
CA THR A 770 13.91 55.50 -28.09
C THR A 770 15.30 55.06 -27.62
N SER A 771 15.37 53.80 -27.13
CA SER A 771 16.44 52.78 -27.35
C SER A 771 17.93 53.21 -27.30
N SER A 772 18.84 52.52 -26.60
CA SER A 772 19.15 51.10 -26.82
C SER A 772 20.25 50.55 -25.86
N SER A 773 20.29 49.20 -25.75
CA SER A 773 21.43 48.32 -25.44
C SER A 773 22.74 48.85 -24.83
N GLY A 774 23.17 48.24 -23.71
CA GLY A 774 24.57 48.20 -23.24
C GLY A 774 24.75 47.08 -22.20
N ARG A 775 25.77 46.20 -22.36
CA ARG A 775 25.90 44.92 -21.63
C ARG A 775 27.28 44.83 -20.94
N ILE A 776 27.35 44.09 -19.82
CA ILE A 776 28.57 43.51 -19.19
C ILE A 776 29.47 44.50 -18.42
N GLY A 777 29.97 44.09 -17.23
CA GLY A 777 31.11 44.79 -16.58
C GLY A 777 31.35 44.51 -15.10
N VAL A 778 31.75 43.29 -14.75
CA VAL A 778 32.28 42.81 -13.45
C VAL A 778 33.09 43.84 -12.62
N GLY A 779 32.90 43.86 -11.29
CA GLY A 779 33.84 44.52 -10.37
C GLY A 779 33.49 44.33 -8.88
N ALA A 780 34.23 43.47 -8.18
CA ALA A 780 34.09 43.26 -6.72
C ALA A 780 35.16 44.05 -5.94
N SER A 781 34.84 44.54 -4.73
CA SER A 781 35.73 44.67 -3.54
C SER A 781 35.19 45.63 -2.47
N GLY A 782 35.66 45.49 -1.22
CA GLY A 782 35.56 46.50 -0.14
C GLY A 782 34.19 46.61 0.55
N ALA A 783 33.88 45.97 1.68
CA ALA A 783 34.52 45.92 3.00
C ALA A 783 34.34 47.17 3.88
N SER A 784 33.92 46.91 5.14
CA SER A 784 33.97 47.79 6.34
C SER A 784 32.95 48.94 6.50
N GLY A 785 32.52 49.17 7.75
CA GLY A 785 31.57 50.21 8.18
C GLY A 785 30.44 49.68 9.07
N SER A 786 30.69 49.33 10.34
CA SER A 786 30.45 50.22 11.50
C SER A 786 29.01 50.78 11.52
N ALA A 787 28.05 50.12 12.17
CA ALA A 787 27.73 50.23 13.61
C ALA A 787 26.99 51.52 14.05
N ALA A 788 25.85 51.30 14.71
CA ALA A 788 25.17 52.15 15.71
C ALA A 788 24.68 53.57 15.37
N ARG A 789 23.36 53.70 15.19
CA ARG A 789 22.42 54.65 15.87
C ARG A 789 20.99 54.23 15.50
N MET A 790 20.11 53.78 16.41
CA MET A 790 19.55 54.38 17.63
C MET A 790 18.49 55.47 17.35
N GLN A 791 17.27 55.19 17.84
CA GLN A 791 16.11 56.06 18.12
C GLN A 791 15.19 56.59 16.99
N ALA A 792 13.92 56.14 17.12
CA ALA A 792 12.67 56.92 17.14
C ALA A 792 12.21 57.68 15.88
N GLN A 793 11.15 57.16 15.24
CA GLN A 793 9.78 57.48 15.67
C GLN A 793 8.83 56.30 15.37
#